data_AF-A0A958NG10-F1
#
_entry.id   AF-A0A958NG10-F1
#
_cell.length_a   1.000
_cell.length_b   1.000
_cell.length_c   1.000
_cell.angle_alpha   90.00
_cell.angle_beta   90.00
_cell.angle_gamma   90.00
#
_symmetry.space_group_name_H-M   'P 1'
#
loop_
_entity.id
_entity.type
_entity.pdbx_description
1 polymer ?
#
loop_
_entity_poly.entity_id
_entity_poly.type
_entity_poly.pdbx_seq_one_letter_code
_entity_poly.pdbx_strand_id
1 'polypeptide(L)'
;MKTKLHFVLSLSFFLVVFSLAAQQNYWEKTDKTVLKGNDGSKVFNPKFYQAFQLNIEEFKAQLEGAPLRSDLNETNTRVYLPNIKGELMEFAVVEAPVLSEALATLYPNIKTYLGFSSRVPGVRARFSVTPQGLQSMITYPDEPISFTVPISKGDDSSYIVYSREVRNESSKDFDCLTQDEFFPINTNEVSNRDANDQILRTFRIAISTTGEYTNFWDDGNAGNGNAQVDALAQVVATLNRSNEVFEVDMAVTFTLVTGTEIIYPDAASDPYTGSFNSQLQSTLTINVGEANYDIGHLFNFGGNNGNAGCIGCVCVDGQKGSGFSSHSFLDNDGGPYMNDFFDIDYVPHEIGHQMGANHTWSFSSEGTGVNAEPGSGTTIMGYAGITGGNDVQDHSDPYFHYYSILQILDNLNTRTCWVGTPISNNPPNADAGLDYTIPNGTPFVLRGTATDGDGSDVLTYTWEQIDSGVTTTGNFGPNKTSGPVWRSRPPSTSPDRYMPIVERVIAGQLTETNPVETIDNSSWETVSNVGRTLNFAFAVRDRSEGNGVGLTPQSDYDTMTVTVDNSAGPFLVTSQTTNETWDAGSTQTVTWDVAGTDTGNVNTPTVNILLSTDGGFTFPFLMASNIPNDGLHDVTVPITGTNSSTVRVKVEGN
;
A
#
# COMPACT_ATOMS: atom_id res chain seq x y z
N MET A 1 -45.94 -45.45 27.46
CA MET A 1 -45.98 -43.99 27.24
C MET A 1 -45.98 -43.72 25.75
N LYS A 2 -47.02 -43.08 25.20
CA LYS A 2 -47.04 -42.60 23.81
C LYS A 2 -46.46 -41.19 23.81
N THR A 3 -45.16 -41.06 23.57
CA THR A 3 -44.53 -39.75 23.34
C THR A 3 -45.06 -39.17 22.04
N LYS A 4 -45.58 -37.93 22.09
CA LYS A 4 -46.15 -37.25 20.92
C LYS A 4 -45.03 -36.99 19.91
N LEU A 5 -45.18 -37.48 18.68
CA LEU A 5 -44.23 -37.38 17.57
C LEU A 5 -43.72 -35.94 17.33
N HIS A 6 -44.55 -34.93 17.64
CA HIS A 6 -44.18 -33.51 17.56
C HIS A 6 -43.02 -33.12 18.48
N PHE A 7 -42.92 -33.69 19.69
CA PHE A 7 -41.83 -33.35 20.63
C PHE A 7 -40.48 -33.90 20.18
N VAL A 8 -40.47 -35.04 19.49
CA VAL A 8 -39.24 -35.64 18.94
C VAL A 8 -38.75 -34.82 17.75
N LEU A 9 -39.64 -34.40 16.86
CA LEU A 9 -39.29 -33.58 15.70
C LEU A 9 -38.78 -32.18 16.08
N SER A 10 -39.39 -31.53 17.08
CA SER A 10 -38.93 -30.24 17.59
C SER A 10 -37.54 -30.33 18.24
N LEU A 11 -37.26 -31.41 18.99
CA LEU A 11 -35.96 -31.63 19.63
C LEU A 11 -34.87 -31.95 18.59
N SER A 12 -35.21 -32.69 17.54
CA SER A 12 -34.31 -32.94 16.41
C SER A 12 -34.00 -31.67 15.61
N PHE A 13 -35.00 -30.81 15.37
CA PHE A 13 -34.77 -29.52 14.71
C PHE A 13 -33.93 -28.57 15.59
N PHE A 14 -34.14 -28.60 16.92
CA PHE A 14 -33.32 -27.85 17.87
C PHE A 14 -31.87 -28.33 17.86
N LEU A 15 -31.62 -29.66 17.88
CA LEU A 15 -30.27 -30.24 17.80
C LEU A 15 -29.56 -30.00 16.45
N VAL A 16 -30.30 -29.92 15.34
CA VAL A 16 -29.74 -29.55 14.02
C VAL A 16 -29.34 -28.07 14.00
N VAL A 17 -30.11 -27.18 14.66
CA VAL A 17 -29.75 -25.75 14.77
C VAL A 17 -28.51 -25.54 15.65
N PHE A 18 -28.30 -26.33 16.70
CA PHE A 18 -27.06 -26.25 17.51
C PHE A 18 -25.84 -26.89 16.85
N SER A 19 -26.03 -27.89 15.98
CA SER A 19 -24.91 -28.48 15.22
C SER A 19 -24.50 -27.64 14.01
N LEU A 20 -25.39 -26.77 13.50
CA LEU A 20 -25.05 -25.76 12.48
C LEU A 20 -24.38 -24.50 13.08
N ALA A 21 -24.35 -24.36 14.40
CA ALA A 21 -23.70 -23.25 15.11
C ALA A 21 -22.33 -23.62 15.72
N ALA A 22 -21.83 -24.83 15.48
CA ALA A 22 -20.46 -25.22 15.83
C ALA A 22 -19.49 -24.76 14.72
N GLN A 23 -19.40 -23.46 14.46
CA GLN A 23 -18.22 -22.90 13.82
C GLN A 23 -17.09 -22.98 14.86
N GLN A 24 -16.02 -23.71 14.56
CA GLN A 24 -14.82 -23.73 15.39
C GLN A 24 -14.16 -22.35 15.32
N ASN A 25 -14.59 -21.44 16.18
CA ASN A 25 -13.95 -20.14 16.33
C ASN A 25 -12.80 -20.29 17.33
N TYR A 26 -11.61 -20.53 16.79
CA TYR A 26 -10.35 -20.36 17.52
C TYR A 26 -10.04 -18.88 17.84
N TRP A 27 -10.88 -17.94 17.37
CA TRP A 27 -10.81 -16.53 17.74
C TRP A 27 -11.92 -16.15 18.72
N GLU A 28 -11.55 -15.49 19.82
CA GLU A 28 -12.48 -14.85 20.75
C GLU A 28 -12.19 -13.36 20.83
N LYS A 29 -13.19 -12.51 20.54
CA LYS A 29 -13.04 -11.06 20.67
C LYS A 29 -12.99 -10.68 22.15
N THR A 30 -11.98 -9.92 22.55
CA THR A 30 -11.78 -9.50 23.95
C THR A 30 -11.92 -7.99 24.13
N ASP A 31 -11.94 -7.56 25.39
CA ASP A 31 -12.04 -6.14 25.73
C ASP A 31 -10.72 -5.42 25.43
N LYS A 32 -10.80 -4.22 24.83
CA LYS A 32 -9.66 -3.35 24.50
C LYS A 32 -8.85 -2.94 25.74
N THR A 33 -9.41 -3.06 26.94
CA THR A 33 -8.72 -2.80 28.21
C THR A 33 -7.51 -3.69 28.46
N VAL A 34 -7.39 -4.84 27.80
CA VAL A 34 -6.20 -5.72 27.86
C VAL A 34 -4.94 -5.03 27.31
N LEU A 35 -5.10 -3.98 26.51
CA LEU A 35 -4.01 -3.21 25.89
C LEU A 35 -3.57 -1.98 26.71
N LYS A 36 -4.14 -1.76 27.90
CA LYS A 36 -3.70 -0.67 28.79
C LYS A 36 -2.39 -1.06 29.46
N GLY A 37 -1.30 -0.40 29.07
CA GLY A 37 -0.03 -0.53 29.78
C GLY A 37 -0.13 -0.09 31.24
N ASN A 38 0.85 -0.52 32.04
CA ASN A 38 0.88 -0.37 33.50
C ASN A 38 0.83 1.08 34.04
N ASP A 39 0.96 2.12 33.21
CA ASP A 39 0.99 3.53 33.66
C ASP A 39 -0.26 4.36 33.33
N GLY A 40 -1.22 3.83 32.56
CA GLY A 40 -2.44 4.55 32.22
C GLY A 40 -2.28 5.81 31.35
N SER A 41 -1.10 6.09 30.76
CA SER A 41 -0.87 7.25 29.88
C SER A 41 -1.00 6.97 28.38
N LYS A 42 -1.37 5.75 27.99
CA LYS A 42 -1.33 5.29 26.59
C LYS A 42 -2.63 5.59 25.85
N VAL A 43 -2.58 6.36 24.77
CA VAL A 43 -3.76 6.78 24.00
C VAL A 43 -3.67 6.19 22.59
N PHE A 44 -3.83 4.87 22.43
CA PHE A 44 -4.21 4.37 21.11
C PHE A 44 -5.62 4.82 20.77
N ASN A 45 -5.83 5.24 19.54
CA ASN A 45 -7.15 5.62 19.08
C ASN A 45 -8.05 4.37 19.02
N PRO A 46 -9.06 4.26 19.90
CA PRO A 46 -9.89 3.05 19.99
C PRO A 46 -10.75 2.79 18.77
N LYS A 47 -10.76 3.69 17.77
CA LYS A 47 -11.44 3.46 16.49
C LYS A 47 -10.67 2.53 15.56
N PHE A 48 -9.35 2.46 15.69
CA PHE A 48 -8.47 1.83 14.70
C PHE A 48 -7.81 0.54 15.20
N TYR A 49 -8.30 -0.04 16.30
CA TYR A 49 -7.85 -1.37 16.74
C TYR A 49 -8.94 -2.20 17.42
N GLN A 50 -8.72 -3.51 17.49
CA GLN A 50 -9.50 -4.50 18.24
C GLN A 50 -8.54 -5.44 18.99
N ALA A 51 -9.04 -6.09 20.04
CA ALA A 51 -8.30 -7.10 20.80
C ALA A 51 -8.98 -8.47 20.66
N PHE A 52 -8.17 -9.52 20.54
CA PHE A 52 -8.63 -10.90 20.36
C PHE A 52 -7.78 -11.89 21.16
N GLN A 53 -8.36 -13.04 21.48
CA GLN A 53 -7.65 -14.25 21.88
C GLN A 53 -7.67 -15.27 20.74
N LEU A 54 -6.56 -15.99 20.55
CA LEU A 54 -6.39 -17.04 19.56
C LEU A 54 -6.04 -18.37 20.24
N ASN A 55 -6.77 -19.42 19.91
CA ASN A 55 -6.29 -20.78 20.09
C ASN A 55 -5.35 -21.14 18.93
N ILE A 56 -4.06 -20.87 19.11
CA ILE A 56 -3.06 -21.02 18.05
C ILE A 56 -2.91 -22.47 17.57
N GLU A 57 -3.15 -23.46 18.44
CA GLU A 57 -3.06 -24.87 18.07
C GLU A 57 -4.23 -25.30 17.18
N GLU A 58 -5.44 -24.84 17.46
CA GLU A 58 -6.58 -25.03 16.55
C GLU A 58 -6.38 -24.29 15.22
N PHE A 59 -5.77 -23.10 15.24
CA PHE A 59 -5.43 -22.37 14.02
C PHE A 59 -4.41 -23.11 13.16
N LYS A 60 -3.33 -23.61 13.77
CA LYS A 60 -2.32 -24.45 13.09
C LYS A 60 -2.94 -25.71 12.49
N ALA A 61 -3.87 -26.35 13.19
CA ALA A 61 -4.58 -27.52 12.69
C ALA A 61 -5.41 -27.21 11.42
N GLN A 62 -5.96 -26.00 11.27
CA GLN A 62 -6.63 -25.59 10.04
C GLN A 62 -5.68 -25.35 8.86
N LEU A 63 -4.40 -25.11 9.12
CA LEU A 63 -3.38 -24.90 8.10
C LEU A 63 -2.73 -26.22 7.64
N GLU A 64 -2.93 -27.32 8.36
CA GLU A 64 -2.41 -28.62 7.97
C GLU A 64 -2.91 -29.02 6.58
N GLY A 65 -1.99 -29.38 5.69
CA GLY A 65 -2.31 -29.74 4.31
C GLY A 65 -2.58 -28.55 3.38
N ALA A 66 -2.31 -27.31 3.81
CA ALA A 66 -2.19 -26.18 2.88
C ALA A 66 -1.20 -26.54 1.76
N PRO A 67 -1.62 -26.45 0.48
CA PRO A 67 -0.74 -26.72 -0.64
C PRO A 67 0.30 -25.61 -0.80
N LEU A 68 1.45 -25.92 -1.40
CA LEU A 68 2.42 -24.90 -1.79
C LEU A 68 1.83 -24.01 -2.88
N ARG A 69 2.17 -22.72 -2.86
CA ARG A 69 1.77 -21.76 -3.91
C ARG A 69 2.23 -22.17 -5.32
N SER A 70 3.25 -23.00 -5.43
CA SER A 70 3.76 -23.53 -6.70
C SER A 70 2.92 -24.66 -7.27
N ASP A 71 2.12 -25.32 -6.44
CA ASP A 71 1.59 -26.65 -6.76
C ASP A 71 0.13 -26.63 -7.24
N LEU A 72 -0.62 -25.53 -7.07
CA LEU A 72 -2.06 -25.46 -7.40
C LEU A 72 -2.54 -24.04 -7.77
N ASN A 73 -3.59 -24.00 -8.61
CA ASN A 73 -4.44 -22.81 -8.77
C ASN A 73 -5.46 -22.69 -7.60
N GLU A 74 -5.99 -23.81 -7.08
CA GLU A 74 -7.03 -23.84 -6.04
C GLU A 74 -6.58 -24.52 -4.74
N THR A 75 -7.10 -24.06 -3.60
CA THR A 75 -6.91 -24.68 -2.28
C THR A 75 -8.25 -24.95 -1.60
N ASN A 76 -8.31 -26.00 -0.78
CA ASN A 76 -9.45 -26.29 0.11
C ASN A 76 -9.19 -25.86 1.56
N THR A 77 -7.97 -25.45 1.88
CA THR A 77 -7.60 -24.98 3.22
C THR A 77 -8.24 -23.62 3.47
N ARG A 78 -8.94 -23.48 4.59
CA ARG A 78 -9.67 -22.26 4.96
C ARG A 78 -9.31 -21.83 6.36
N VAL A 79 -8.99 -20.55 6.52
CA VAL A 79 -8.78 -19.93 7.83
C VAL A 79 -9.59 -18.65 7.96
N TYR A 80 -9.77 -18.21 9.19
CA TYR A 80 -10.47 -17.00 9.57
C TYR A 80 -9.48 -16.05 10.22
N LEU A 81 -9.42 -14.82 9.75
CA LEU A 81 -8.61 -13.75 10.35
C LEU A 81 -9.51 -12.56 10.71
N PRO A 82 -9.31 -11.93 11.88
CA PRO A 82 -10.06 -10.74 12.27
C PRO A 82 -9.65 -9.50 11.47
N ASN A 83 -10.60 -8.60 11.23
CA ASN A 83 -10.36 -7.25 10.68
C ASN A 83 -10.49 -6.15 11.75
N ILE A 84 -10.19 -4.90 11.39
CA ILE A 84 -10.29 -3.73 12.30
C ILE A 84 -11.72 -3.39 12.75
N LYS A 85 -12.74 -3.87 12.02
CA LYS A 85 -14.16 -3.78 12.41
C LYS A 85 -14.49 -4.83 13.49
N GLY A 86 -13.61 -5.81 13.68
CA GLY A 86 -13.73 -6.90 14.66
C GLY A 86 -14.55 -8.07 14.15
N GLU A 87 -14.63 -8.23 12.84
CA GLU A 87 -15.31 -9.31 12.12
C GLU A 87 -14.28 -10.34 11.66
N LEU A 88 -14.67 -11.62 11.62
CA LEU A 88 -13.82 -12.69 11.11
C LEU A 88 -14.04 -12.87 9.60
N MET A 89 -12.96 -12.77 8.84
CA MET A 89 -12.97 -12.95 7.39
C MET A 89 -12.38 -14.30 7.02
N GLU A 90 -13.07 -15.03 6.15
CA GLU A 90 -12.63 -16.32 5.62
C GLU A 90 -11.63 -16.12 4.47
N PHE A 91 -10.54 -16.86 4.49
CA PHE A 91 -9.50 -16.89 3.47
C PHE A 91 -9.24 -18.32 3.01
N ALA A 92 -9.20 -18.51 1.69
CA ALA A 92 -8.59 -19.67 1.05
C ALA A 92 -7.07 -19.49 1.10
N VAL A 93 -6.31 -20.48 1.58
CA VAL A 93 -4.88 -20.32 1.86
C VAL A 93 -3.95 -21.33 1.21
N VAL A 94 -2.78 -20.86 0.80
CA VAL A 94 -1.61 -21.65 0.39
C VAL A 94 -0.43 -21.35 1.27
N GLU A 95 0.46 -22.33 1.41
CA GLU A 95 1.79 -22.09 1.94
C GLU A 95 2.64 -21.36 0.88
N ALA A 96 3.25 -20.26 1.27
CA ALA A 96 4.10 -19.42 0.44
C ALA A 96 5.47 -19.28 1.13
N PRO A 97 6.34 -20.30 1.07
CA PRO A 97 7.56 -20.33 1.86
C PRO A 97 8.48 -19.16 1.52
N VAL A 98 8.86 -18.39 2.56
CA VAL A 98 9.96 -17.43 2.48
C VAL A 98 11.30 -18.14 2.66
N LEU A 99 11.34 -19.19 3.49
CA LEU A 99 12.52 -20.02 3.68
C LEU A 99 12.81 -20.84 2.41
N SER A 100 14.09 -20.95 2.03
CA SER A 100 14.53 -21.96 1.08
C SER A 100 14.15 -23.37 1.55
N GLU A 101 14.02 -24.33 0.63
CA GLU A 101 13.61 -25.71 0.94
C GLU A 101 14.48 -26.36 2.04
N ALA A 102 15.79 -26.12 2.01
CA ALA A 102 16.72 -26.61 3.01
C ALA A 102 16.43 -26.04 4.41
N LEU A 103 16.15 -24.73 4.49
CA LEU A 103 15.81 -24.08 5.76
C LEU A 103 14.41 -24.46 6.26
N ALA A 104 13.43 -24.56 5.36
CA ALA A 104 12.09 -25.01 5.72
C ALA A 104 12.09 -26.43 6.33
N THR A 105 13.01 -27.29 5.87
CA THR A 105 13.23 -28.62 6.46
C THR A 105 13.84 -28.55 7.87
N LEU A 106 14.76 -27.60 8.10
CA LEU A 106 15.40 -27.41 9.41
C LEU A 106 14.49 -26.72 10.44
N TYR A 107 13.62 -25.83 9.97
CA TYR A 107 12.72 -25.02 10.81
C TYR A 107 11.25 -25.20 10.40
N PRO A 108 10.69 -26.41 10.50
CA PRO A 108 9.36 -26.74 9.98
C PRO A 108 8.20 -26.01 10.70
N ASN A 109 8.48 -25.41 11.87
CA ASN A 109 7.52 -24.66 12.66
C ASN A 109 7.47 -23.16 12.30
N ILE A 110 8.31 -22.69 11.36
CA ILE A 110 8.29 -21.32 10.84
C ILE A 110 7.70 -21.39 9.44
N LYS A 111 6.43 -21.00 9.30
CA LYS A 111 5.69 -21.08 8.03
C LYS A 111 5.06 -19.75 7.65
N THR A 112 4.96 -19.53 6.34
CA THR A 112 4.37 -18.33 5.74
C THR A 112 3.31 -18.71 4.74
N TYR A 113 2.26 -17.91 4.66
CA TYR A 113 1.05 -18.23 3.92
C TYR A 113 0.52 -16.99 3.19
N LEU A 114 -0.19 -17.27 2.10
CA LEU A 114 -1.02 -16.32 1.38
C LEU A 114 -2.47 -16.76 1.49
N GLY A 115 -3.36 -15.79 1.63
CA GLY A 115 -4.79 -15.97 1.76
C GLY A 115 -5.57 -15.03 0.87
N PHE A 116 -6.64 -15.53 0.27
CA PHE A 116 -7.52 -14.77 -0.60
C PHE A 116 -8.95 -14.90 -0.10
N SER A 117 -9.67 -13.79 0.01
CA SER A 117 -11.06 -13.86 0.47
C SER A 117 -11.96 -14.38 -0.63
N SER A 118 -12.58 -15.54 -0.40
CA SER A 118 -13.57 -16.09 -1.33
C SER A 118 -14.91 -15.35 -1.29
N ARG A 119 -15.07 -14.35 -0.41
CA ARG A 119 -16.33 -13.62 -0.20
C ARG A 119 -16.24 -12.15 -0.59
N VAL A 120 -15.06 -11.56 -0.50
CA VAL A 120 -14.82 -10.15 -0.83
C VAL A 120 -13.65 -10.11 -1.82
N PRO A 121 -13.93 -10.03 -3.14
CA PRO A 121 -12.90 -9.90 -4.16
C PRO A 121 -11.97 -8.72 -3.85
N GLY A 122 -10.68 -8.87 -4.15
CA GLY A 122 -9.62 -7.90 -3.89
C GLY A 122 -8.98 -8.00 -2.50
N VAL A 123 -9.61 -8.71 -1.54
CA VAL A 123 -9.10 -8.80 -0.17
C VAL A 123 -8.15 -9.97 0.01
N ARG A 124 -6.95 -9.67 0.49
CA ARG A 124 -5.84 -10.61 0.59
C ARG A 124 -5.18 -10.55 1.96
N ALA A 125 -4.67 -11.68 2.42
CA ALA A 125 -3.93 -11.81 3.66
C ALA A 125 -2.56 -12.42 3.38
N ARG A 126 -1.51 -11.80 3.92
CA ARG A 126 -0.18 -12.40 4.00
C ARG A 126 0.20 -12.56 5.46
N PHE A 127 0.53 -13.78 5.88
CA PHE A 127 0.75 -14.06 7.29
C PHE A 127 1.79 -15.13 7.54
N SER A 128 2.40 -15.08 8.72
CA SER A 128 3.35 -16.07 9.23
C SER A 128 2.81 -16.71 10.50
N VAL A 129 3.03 -18.01 10.64
CA VAL A 129 2.81 -18.75 11.88
C VAL A 129 4.14 -19.33 12.31
N THR A 130 4.60 -18.91 13.48
CA THR A 130 5.92 -19.26 14.02
C THR A 130 5.79 -19.67 15.49
N PRO A 131 6.86 -20.14 16.14
CA PRO A 131 6.88 -20.32 17.60
C PRO A 131 6.47 -19.08 18.41
N GLN A 132 6.65 -17.87 17.86
CA GLN A 132 6.24 -16.60 18.46
C GLN A 132 4.78 -16.21 18.17
N GLY A 133 4.00 -17.09 17.52
CA GLY A 133 2.59 -16.86 17.21
C GLY A 133 2.35 -16.41 15.77
N LEU A 134 1.17 -15.80 15.56
CA LEU A 134 0.69 -15.33 14.26
C LEU A 134 1.07 -13.86 14.02
N GLN A 135 1.57 -13.54 12.82
CA GLN A 135 1.61 -12.15 12.35
C GLN A 135 0.97 -12.06 10.98
N SER A 136 0.06 -11.12 10.77
CA SER A 136 -0.61 -10.93 9.49
C SER A 136 -0.59 -9.47 9.02
N MET A 137 -0.78 -9.32 7.71
CA MET A 137 -1.11 -8.10 6.98
C MET A 137 -2.29 -8.46 6.07
N ILE A 138 -3.39 -7.73 6.17
CA ILE A 138 -4.57 -7.89 5.29
C ILE A 138 -4.73 -6.60 4.49
N THR A 139 -4.67 -6.72 3.17
CA THR A 139 -4.87 -5.62 2.24
C THR A 139 -6.28 -5.64 1.69
N TYR A 140 -6.89 -4.47 1.59
CA TYR A 140 -8.24 -4.27 1.08
C TYR A 140 -8.20 -3.30 -0.10
N PRO A 141 -9.04 -3.49 -1.12
CA PRO A 141 -9.33 -2.42 -2.05
C PRO A 141 -10.12 -1.32 -1.33
N ASP A 142 -9.70 -0.06 -1.52
CA ASP A 142 -10.40 1.14 -1.02
C ASP A 142 -10.63 1.21 0.51
N GLU A 143 -9.97 0.36 1.30
CA GLU A 143 -9.99 0.42 2.77
C GLU A 143 -8.56 0.36 3.37
N PRO A 144 -8.34 0.93 4.56
CA PRO A 144 -7.05 0.85 5.25
C PRO A 144 -6.61 -0.59 5.50
N ILE A 145 -5.30 -0.82 5.38
CA ILE A 145 -4.66 -2.11 5.65
C ILE A 145 -4.78 -2.44 7.14
N SER A 146 -4.96 -3.73 7.45
CA SER A 146 -4.96 -4.21 8.82
C SER A 146 -3.81 -5.14 9.12
N PHE A 147 -3.27 -5.04 10.32
CA PHE A 147 -2.22 -5.88 10.86
C PHE A 147 -2.74 -6.63 12.07
N THR A 148 -2.35 -7.90 12.20
CA THR A 148 -2.57 -8.68 13.43
C THR A 148 -1.23 -9.13 13.97
N VAL A 149 -0.96 -8.87 15.24
CA VAL A 149 0.29 -9.23 15.92
C VAL A 149 0.04 -9.59 17.39
N PRO A 150 0.92 -10.39 18.01
CA PRO A 150 0.91 -10.62 19.45
C PRO A 150 0.96 -9.32 20.25
N ILE A 151 0.23 -9.26 21.36
CA ILE A 151 0.23 -8.07 22.25
C ILE A 151 1.58 -7.92 22.97
N SER A 152 2.20 -9.04 23.32
CA SER A 152 3.49 -9.06 24.00
C SER A 152 4.35 -10.21 23.49
N LYS A 153 5.66 -10.01 23.56
CA LYS A 153 6.66 -11.03 23.26
C LYS A 153 6.42 -12.30 24.09
N GLY A 154 6.41 -13.46 23.43
CA GLY A 154 6.15 -14.76 24.06
C GLY A 154 4.69 -15.05 24.41
N ASP A 155 3.75 -14.16 24.07
CA ASP A 155 2.31 -14.43 24.18
C ASP A 155 1.73 -14.76 22.80
N ASP A 156 1.53 -16.04 22.52
CA ASP A 156 0.92 -16.52 21.27
C ASP A 156 -0.61 -16.63 21.33
N SER A 157 -1.22 -16.12 22.40
CA SER A 157 -2.66 -16.23 22.68
C SER A 157 -3.41 -14.90 22.60
N SER A 158 -2.79 -13.77 22.92
CA SER A 158 -3.45 -12.45 22.88
C SER A 158 -2.95 -11.59 21.71
N TYR A 159 -3.89 -11.06 20.93
CA TYR A 159 -3.60 -10.34 19.69
C TYR A 159 -4.25 -8.97 19.64
N ILE A 160 -3.54 -8.02 19.04
CA ILE A 160 -4.08 -6.75 18.57
C ILE A 160 -4.27 -6.82 17.06
N VAL A 161 -5.42 -6.34 16.60
CA VAL A 161 -5.73 -6.12 15.18
C VAL A 161 -5.86 -4.62 14.99
N TYR A 162 -5.09 -4.01 14.10
CA TYR A 162 -5.03 -2.55 13.99
C TYR A 162 -4.78 -2.08 12.56
N SER A 163 -5.14 -0.83 12.28
CA SER A 163 -4.64 -0.07 11.13
C SER A 163 -3.61 0.96 11.60
N ARG A 164 -2.79 1.50 10.70
CA ARG A 164 -1.63 2.35 11.07
C ARG A 164 -2.07 3.64 11.78
N GLU A 165 -3.29 4.11 11.54
CA GLU A 165 -3.94 5.30 12.15
C GLU A 165 -4.30 5.13 13.63
N VAL A 166 -4.00 3.97 14.21
CA VAL A 166 -4.18 3.71 15.65
C VAL A 166 -3.35 4.62 16.55
N ARG A 167 -2.25 5.16 16.04
CA ARG A 167 -1.31 6.02 16.77
C ARG A 167 -1.73 7.48 16.65
N ASN A 168 -1.67 8.21 17.76
CA ASN A 168 -2.07 9.61 17.78
C ASN A 168 -0.87 10.56 17.57
N GLU A 169 0.34 10.10 17.85
CA GLU A 169 1.61 10.78 17.53
C GLU A 169 2.57 9.73 16.98
N SER A 170 3.18 9.93 15.81
CA SER A 170 4.20 9.03 15.26
C SER A 170 5.61 9.42 15.69
N SER A 171 6.53 8.45 15.81
CA SER A 171 7.97 8.75 15.94
C SER A 171 8.49 9.27 14.60
N LYS A 172 9.13 10.45 14.64
CA LYS A 172 9.60 11.20 13.45
C LYS A 172 11.08 10.94 13.10
N ASP A 173 11.61 9.77 13.44
CA ASP A 173 13.07 9.61 13.61
C ASP A 173 13.75 8.62 12.65
N PHE A 174 13.11 8.19 11.55
CA PHE A 174 13.83 7.44 10.50
C PHE A 174 14.87 8.35 9.81
N ASP A 175 16.10 7.85 9.65
CA ASP A 175 17.18 8.52 8.93
C ASP A 175 17.81 7.55 7.92
N CYS A 176 17.58 7.76 6.63
CA CYS A 176 18.25 6.97 5.58
C CYS A 176 19.61 7.60 5.26
N LEU A 177 20.67 6.81 5.50
CA LEU A 177 22.07 7.20 5.34
C LEU A 177 22.64 6.78 3.98
N THR A 178 21.83 6.17 3.11
CA THR A 178 22.22 5.80 1.75
C THR A 178 22.66 7.05 1.01
N GLN A 179 23.83 7.00 0.36
CA GLN A 179 24.31 8.14 -0.39
C GLN A 179 23.50 8.32 -1.67
N ASP A 180 23.15 9.58 -1.96
CA ASP A 180 22.61 10.03 -3.23
C ASP A 180 23.56 9.63 -4.36
N GLU A 181 23.29 8.50 -5.01
CA GLU A 181 24.02 8.06 -6.19
C GLU A 181 23.15 8.27 -7.42
N PHE A 182 23.67 9.08 -8.35
CA PHE A 182 23.11 9.15 -9.68
C PHE A 182 23.45 7.85 -10.42
N PHE A 183 22.51 6.91 -10.43
CA PHE A 183 22.59 5.75 -11.32
C PHE A 183 22.09 6.21 -12.70
N PRO A 184 22.97 6.36 -13.71
CA PRO A 184 22.54 6.82 -15.03
C PRO A 184 21.66 5.74 -15.66
N ILE A 185 20.35 5.88 -15.51
CA ILE A 185 19.39 5.21 -16.39
C ILE A 185 19.64 5.80 -17.77
N ASN A 186 19.96 4.94 -18.73
CA ASN A 186 20.16 5.39 -20.10
C ASN A 186 18.81 5.85 -20.64
N THR A 187 18.50 7.14 -20.50
CA THR A 187 17.22 7.71 -20.92
C THR A 187 16.96 7.59 -22.43
N ASN A 188 17.98 7.24 -23.22
CA ASN A 188 17.86 6.98 -24.66
C ASN A 188 17.41 5.53 -24.98
N GLU A 189 17.42 4.64 -23.99
CA GLU A 189 16.95 3.25 -24.05
C GLU A 189 16.16 2.90 -22.78
N VAL A 190 15.31 3.82 -22.29
CA VAL A 190 14.23 3.40 -21.37
C VAL A 190 13.33 2.50 -22.20
N SER A 191 13.49 1.19 -22.08
CA SER A 191 12.35 0.32 -22.34
C SER A 191 11.34 0.72 -21.29
N ASN A 192 10.21 1.35 -21.67
CA ASN A 192 9.05 1.39 -20.78
C ASN A 192 8.78 -0.06 -20.40
N ARG A 193 9.26 -0.46 -19.23
CA ARG A 193 9.23 -1.84 -18.79
C ARG A 193 8.39 -1.88 -17.55
N ASP A 194 7.25 -2.52 -17.73
CA ASP A 194 6.31 -2.82 -16.69
C ASP A 194 6.56 -4.26 -16.23
N ALA A 195 5.95 -4.67 -15.12
CA ALA A 195 6.00 -6.07 -14.72
C ALA A 195 4.91 -6.86 -15.47
N ASN A 196 4.95 -6.81 -16.81
CA ASN A 196 3.97 -7.41 -17.73
C ASN A 196 4.54 -8.59 -18.54
N ASP A 197 5.74 -9.05 -18.21
CA ASP A 197 6.45 -10.12 -18.95
C ASP A 197 6.10 -11.54 -18.51
N GLN A 198 5.11 -11.70 -17.62
CA GLN A 198 4.68 -12.99 -17.09
C GLN A 198 5.79 -13.80 -16.43
N ILE A 199 6.70 -13.14 -15.71
CA ILE A 199 7.77 -13.79 -14.97
C ILE A 199 7.80 -13.27 -13.52
N LEU A 200 7.64 -14.19 -12.56
CA LEU A 200 7.97 -13.95 -11.15
C LEU A 200 9.48 -14.13 -10.96
N ARG A 201 10.17 -13.09 -10.48
CA ARG A 201 11.62 -13.08 -10.27
C ARG A 201 11.94 -13.40 -8.82
N THR A 202 12.52 -14.56 -8.58
CA THR A 202 12.96 -14.98 -7.26
C THR A 202 14.42 -14.60 -7.02
N PHE A 203 14.66 -13.75 -6.02
CA PHE A 203 15.99 -13.40 -5.52
C PHE A 203 16.29 -14.17 -4.23
N ARG A 204 17.49 -14.76 -4.15
CA ARG A 204 18.01 -15.34 -2.92
C ARG A 204 18.54 -14.23 -2.02
N ILE A 205 17.88 -14.01 -0.89
CA ILE A 205 18.32 -13.01 0.08
C ILE A 205 19.03 -13.68 1.26
N ALA A 206 20.20 -13.14 1.62
CA ALA A 206 20.92 -13.51 2.83
C ALA A 206 20.72 -12.42 3.89
N ILE A 207 20.13 -12.76 5.03
CA ILE A 207 19.88 -11.80 6.11
C ILE A 207 20.68 -12.21 7.35
N SER A 208 21.53 -11.30 7.80
CA SER A 208 22.24 -11.41 9.09
C SER A 208 21.57 -10.52 10.13
N THR A 209 21.85 -10.77 11.41
CA THR A 209 21.34 -9.96 12.52
C THR A 209 22.46 -9.58 13.49
N THR A 210 22.36 -8.43 14.14
CA THR A 210 23.21 -8.14 15.30
C THR A 210 22.79 -8.95 16.52
N GLY A 211 23.69 -9.10 17.48
CA GLY A 211 23.40 -9.73 18.77
C GLY A 211 22.27 -9.01 19.52
N GLU A 212 22.20 -7.69 19.41
CA GLU A 212 21.13 -6.88 19.99
C GLU A 212 19.76 -7.23 19.38
N TYR A 213 19.69 -7.38 18.06
CA TYR A 213 18.45 -7.81 17.39
C TYR A 213 18.02 -9.19 17.90
N THR A 214 18.95 -10.14 17.93
CA THR A 214 18.65 -11.50 18.39
C THR A 214 18.13 -11.52 19.82
N ASN A 215 18.79 -10.82 20.74
CA ASN A 215 18.34 -10.71 22.13
C ASN A 215 16.98 -10.00 22.26
N PHE A 216 16.74 -8.98 21.41
CA PHE A 216 15.47 -8.28 21.41
C PHE A 216 14.30 -9.17 20.98
N TRP A 217 14.52 -10.20 20.16
CA TRP A 217 13.49 -11.12 19.69
C TRP A 217 13.40 -12.46 20.44
N ASP A 218 14.38 -12.81 21.27
CA ASP A 218 14.36 -14.01 22.16
C ASP A 218 13.16 -14.07 23.13
N ASP A 219 12.18 -14.92 22.87
CA ASP A 219 10.95 -14.97 23.68
C ASP A 219 11.16 -15.55 25.10
N GLY A 220 12.37 -16.05 25.38
CA GLY A 220 12.76 -16.62 26.67
C GLY A 220 12.27 -18.05 26.87
N ASN A 221 11.67 -18.68 25.86
CA ASN A 221 11.14 -20.03 25.90
C ASN A 221 12.01 -21.01 25.10
N ALA A 222 13.02 -21.59 25.75
CA ALA A 222 13.87 -22.61 25.12
C ALA A 222 13.13 -23.87 24.58
N GLY A 223 11.84 -24.03 24.89
CA GLY A 223 11.02 -25.17 24.47
C GLY A 223 10.44 -25.05 23.05
N ASN A 224 10.34 -23.84 22.48
CA ASN A 224 9.78 -23.60 21.14
C ASN A 224 10.83 -23.01 20.15
N GLY A 225 12.02 -22.65 20.63
CA GLY A 225 13.12 -22.09 19.86
C GLY A 225 14.25 -21.69 20.82
N ASN A 226 15.43 -21.35 20.31
CA ASN A 226 16.38 -20.54 21.07
C ASN A 226 16.34 -19.11 20.51
N ALA A 227 17.02 -18.17 21.16
CA ALA A 227 17.09 -16.77 20.73
C ALA A 227 17.35 -16.57 19.23
N GLN A 228 18.23 -17.38 18.62
CA GLN A 228 18.55 -17.29 17.19
C GLN A 228 17.38 -17.77 16.32
N VAL A 229 16.67 -18.83 16.72
CA VAL A 229 15.46 -19.32 16.03
C VAL A 229 14.32 -18.30 16.16
N ASP A 230 14.21 -17.62 17.29
CA ASP A 230 13.21 -16.56 17.46
C ASP A 230 13.52 -15.35 16.58
N ALA A 231 14.78 -14.93 16.52
CA ALA A 231 15.20 -13.90 15.59
C ALA A 231 14.94 -14.30 14.13
N LEU A 232 15.21 -15.57 13.76
CA LEU A 232 14.92 -16.10 12.43
C LEU A 232 13.42 -16.04 12.09
N ALA A 233 12.55 -16.39 13.04
CA ALA A 233 11.10 -16.30 12.85
C ALA A 233 10.65 -14.87 12.52
N GLN A 234 11.33 -13.86 13.08
CA GLN A 234 11.01 -12.46 12.85
C GLN A 234 11.59 -11.93 11.55
N VAL A 235 12.81 -12.35 11.19
CA VAL A 235 13.36 -12.14 9.85
C VAL A 235 12.38 -12.66 8.78
N VAL A 236 11.82 -13.86 8.99
CA VAL A 236 10.84 -14.45 8.08
C VAL A 236 9.53 -13.65 8.04
N ALA A 237 9.01 -13.20 9.19
CA ALA A 237 7.78 -12.41 9.24
C ALA A 237 7.92 -11.07 8.49
N THR A 238 9.01 -10.35 8.72
CA THR A 238 9.35 -9.09 8.03
C THR A 238 9.48 -9.28 6.53
N LEU A 239 10.28 -10.27 6.11
CA LEU A 239 10.50 -10.55 4.69
C LEU A 239 9.22 -11.05 4.00
N ASN A 240 8.35 -11.77 4.71
CA ASN A 240 7.05 -12.16 4.20
C ASN A 240 6.20 -10.92 3.86
N ARG A 241 6.12 -9.91 4.75
CA ARG A 241 5.41 -8.66 4.45
C ARG A 241 6.06 -7.87 3.31
N SER A 242 7.39 -7.78 3.29
CA SER A 242 8.13 -7.14 2.20
C SER A 242 7.77 -7.77 0.85
N ASN A 243 7.69 -9.10 0.78
CA ASN A 243 7.27 -9.79 -0.43
C ASN A 243 5.84 -9.44 -0.89
N GLU A 244 4.90 -9.04 -0.01
CA GLU A 244 3.58 -8.58 -0.48
C GLU A 244 3.71 -7.32 -1.35
N VAL A 245 4.59 -6.40 -0.93
CA VAL A 245 4.81 -5.14 -1.63
C VAL A 245 5.54 -5.38 -2.97
N PHE A 246 6.70 -6.04 -2.93
CA PHE A 246 7.53 -6.23 -4.11
C PHE A 246 6.89 -7.15 -5.16
N GLU A 247 6.09 -8.13 -4.73
CA GLU A 247 5.38 -8.99 -5.68
C GLU A 247 4.34 -8.16 -6.44
N VAL A 248 3.48 -7.39 -5.76
CA VAL A 248 2.38 -6.64 -6.38
C VAL A 248 2.84 -5.63 -7.43
N ASP A 249 3.89 -4.87 -7.14
CA ASP A 249 4.33 -3.78 -8.05
C ASP A 249 5.23 -4.26 -9.18
N MET A 250 6.04 -5.30 -8.93
CA MET A 250 7.20 -5.63 -9.77
C MET A 250 7.37 -7.11 -10.13
N ALA A 251 6.49 -7.99 -9.65
CA ALA A 251 6.65 -9.44 -9.74
C ALA A 251 8.04 -9.92 -9.24
N VAL A 252 8.50 -9.35 -8.11
CA VAL A 252 9.74 -9.72 -7.42
C VAL A 252 9.42 -10.40 -6.11
N THR A 253 10.04 -11.54 -5.84
CA THR A 253 9.92 -12.25 -4.56
C THR A 253 11.30 -12.60 -4.01
N PHE A 254 11.45 -12.56 -2.69
CA PHE A 254 12.67 -12.88 -1.98
C PHE A 254 12.53 -14.22 -1.24
N THR A 255 13.51 -15.09 -1.42
CA THR A 255 13.65 -16.36 -0.68
C THR A 255 14.88 -16.30 0.21
N LEU A 256 14.68 -16.48 1.51
CA LEU A 256 15.76 -16.50 2.50
C LEU A 256 16.62 -17.76 2.34
N VAL A 257 17.92 -17.58 2.15
CA VAL A 257 18.90 -18.66 1.94
C VAL A 257 19.85 -18.89 3.10
N THR A 258 19.73 -18.11 4.17
CA THR A 258 20.55 -18.21 5.38
C THR A 258 19.68 -18.47 6.61
N GLY A 259 20.14 -19.34 7.50
CA GLY A 259 19.51 -19.69 8.77
C GLY A 259 20.20 -19.05 9.97
N THR A 260 20.24 -19.77 11.09
CA THR A 260 20.82 -19.26 12.34
C THR A 260 22.33 -19.07 12.32
N GLU A 261 23.05 -19.56 11.30
CA GLU A 261 24.52 -19.50 11.20
C GLU A 261 25.10 -18.08 11.08
N ILE A 262 24.30 -17.10 10.65
CA ILE A 262 24.66 -15.68 10.59
C ILE A 262 23.70 -14.79 11.39
N ILE A 263 22.94 -15.40 12.30
CA ILE A 263 22.14 -14.72 13.32
C ILE A 263 22.93 -14.81 14.61
N TYR A 264 23.54 -13.71 15.04
CA TYR A 264 24.48 -13.78 16.15
C TYR A 264 23.76 -13.69 17.50
N PRO A 265 24.11 -14.52 18.50
CA PRO A 265 23.40 -14.56 19.78
C PRO A 265 23.72 -13.35 20.69
N ASP A 266 24.88 -12.72 20.52
CA ASP A 266 25.31 -11.60 21.35
C ASP A 266 26.35 -10.71 20.65
N ALA A 267 26.50 -9.49 21.16
CA ALA A 267 27.43 -8.49 20.63
C ALA A 267 28.91 -8.91 20.73
N ALA A 268 29.25 -9.91 21.55
CA ALA A 268 30.63 -10.38 21.68
C ALA A 268 31.01 -11.37 20.57
N SER A 269 30.01 -11.99 19.94
CA SER A 269 30.16 -13.00 18.89
C SER A 269 29.86 -12.47 17.49
N ASP A 270 29.18 -11.33 17.38
CA ASP A 270 28.88 -10.71 16.09
C ASP A 270 30.06 -9.87 15.54
N PRO A 271 30.14 -9.67 14.22
CA PRO A 271 31.21 -8.91 13.56
C PRO A 271 30.91 -7.41 13.46
N TYR A 272 29.84 -6.91 14.09
CA TYR A 272 29.23 -5.61 13.80
C TYR A 272 29.60 -4.56 14.83
N THR A 273 30.60 -3.73 14.50
CA THR A 273 31.12 -2.68 15.40
C THR A 273 30.77 -1.27 14.91
N GLY A 274 29.69 -1.13 14.11
CA GLY A 274 29.17 0.13 13.62
C GLY A 274 29.56 0.51 12.18
N SER A 275 30.40 -0.27 11.49
CA SER A 275 30.66 -0.10 10.04
C SER A 275 29.83 -1.10 9.24
N PHE A 276 28.52 -1.11 9.50
CA PHE A 276 27.59 -2.19 9.13
C PHE A 276 27.66 -2.58 7.65
N ASN A 277 27.64 -1.62 6.71
CA ASN A 277 27.67 -1.95 5.27
C ASN A 277 28.89 -2.81 4.88
N SER A 278 30.10 -2.39 5.27
CA SER A 278 31.34 -3.10 4.95
C SER A 278 31.51 -4.41 5.74
N GLN A 279 31.01 -4.43 6.97
CA GLN A 279 31.09 -5.58 7.86
C GLN A 279 30.14 -6.68 7.39
N LEU A 280 28.90 -6.33 7.06
CA LEU A 280 27.95 -7.27 6.48
C LEU A 280 28.48 -7.85 5.18
N GLN A 281 28.98 -7.01 4.26
CA GLN A 281 29.52 -7.51 3.00
C GLN A 281 30.62 -8.53 3.25
N SER A 282 31.55 -8.25 4.16
CA SER A 282 32.62 -9.19 4.53
C SER A 282 32.06 -10.48 5.17
N THR A 283 31.08 -10.36 6.06
CA THR A 283 30.41 -11.49 6.72
C THR A 283 29.73 -12.41 5.72
N LEU A 284 28.99 -11.86 4.76
CA LEU A 284 28.29 -12.64 3.75
C LEU A 284 29.27 -13.27 2.75
N THR A 285 30.31 -12.54 2.30
CA THR A 285 31.37 -13.10 1.46
C THR A 285 32.04 -14.32 2.12
N ILE A 286 32.34 -14.25 3.43
CA ILE A 286 33.07 -15.29 4.15
C ILE A 286 32.19 -16.49 4.51
N ASN A 287 31.00 -16.24 5.06
CA ASN A 287 30.17 -17.29 5.67
C ASN A 287 29.14 -17.88 4.70
N VAL A 288 28.67 -17.09 3.72
CA VAL A 288 27.65 -17.50 2.74
C VAL A 288 28.31 -17.78 1.39
N GLY A 289 29.22 -16.91 0.96
CA GLY A 289 29.87 -16.94 -0.34
C GLY A 289 29.01 -16.30 -1.43
N GLU A 290 29.62 -15.46 -2.26
CA GLU A 290 28.92 -14.61 -3.24
C GLU A 290 27.97 -15.39 -4.17
N ALA A 291 28.32 -16.61 -4.59
CA ALA A 291 27.49 -17.41 -5.49
C ALA A 291 26.14 -17.86 -4.87
N ASN A 292 26.03 -17.81 -3.54
CA ASN A 292 24.91 -18.39 -2.80
C ASN A 292 23.80 -17.39 -2.44
N TYR A 293 23.99 -16.10 -2.75
CA TYR A 293 22.98 -15.06 -2.54
C TYR A 293 23.03 -14.00 -3.65
N ASP A 294 21.91 -13.33 -3.84
CA ASP A 294 21.67 -12.35 -4.89
C ASP A 294 21.59 -10.93 -4.34
N ILE A 295 21.16 -10.82 -3.08
CA ILE A 295 21.05 -9.62 -2.27
C ILE A 295 21.33 -10.01 -0.80
N GLY A 296 21.99 -9.14 -0.06
CA GLY A 296 22.33 -9.37 1.34
C GLY A 296 21.99 -8.14 2.19
N HIS A 297 21.45 -8.40 3.38
CA HIS A 297 20.95 -7.36 4.26
C HIS A 297 21.21 -7.67 5.74
N LEU A 298 21.30 -6.64 6.57
CA LEU A 298 21.45 -6.74 8.03
C LEU A 298 20.22 -6.16 8.71
N PHE A 299 19.65 -6.89 9.66
CA PHE A 299 18.68 -6.34 10.62
C PHE A 299 19.37 -6.04 11.95
N ASN A 300 19.22 -4.80 12.40
CA ASN A 300 19.81 -4.31 13.64
C ASN A 300 18.76 -3.78 14.61
N PHE A 301 18.92 -4.09 15.89
CA PHE A 301 18.24 -3.38 16.97
C PHE A 301 19.14 -2.23 17.44
N GLY A 302 18.72 -0.99 17.22
CA GLY A 302 19.57 0.16 17.51
C GLY A 302 18.90 1.49 17.16
N GLY A 303 19.68 2.42 16.61
CA GLY A 303 19.15 3.71 16.13
C GLY A 303 18.15 3.51 14.98
N ASN A 304 17.24 4.47 14.81
CA ASN A 304 16.23 4.45 13.75
C ASN A 304 16.83 4.94 12.42
N ASN A 305 17.56 4.07 11.72
CA ASN A 305 18.22 4.42 10.45
C ASN A 305 18.37 3.24 9.51
N GLY A 306 18.79 3.51 8.28
CA GLY A 306 19.08 2.48 7.28
C GLY A 306 20.15 2.94 6.32
N ASN A 307 20.73 1.99 5.60
CA ASN A 307 21.65 2.27 4.50
C ASN A 307 21.75 1.06 3.58
N ALA A 308 21.37 1.20 2.32
CA ALA A 308 21.47 0.16 1.30
C ALA A 308 22.93 -0.19 0.93
N GLY A 309 23.86 0.69 1.24
CA GLY A 309 25.30 0.61 0.91
C GLY A 309 25.61 0.91 -0.56
N CYS A 310 24.61 0.81 -1.44
CA CYS A 310 24.65 1.14 -2.85
C CYS A 310 23.24 1.17 -3.44
N ILE A 311 23.07 1.87 -4.57
CA ILE A 311 21.82 1.86 -5.34
C ILE A 311 21.94 0.88 -6.51
N GLY A 312 20.97 -0.02 -6.64
CA GLY A 312 20.86 -0.95 -7.77
C GLY A 312 21.92 -2.05 -7.82
N CYS A 313 22.60 -2.35 -6.71
CA CYS A 313 23.77 -3.24 -6.66
C CYS A 313 23.45 -4.73 -6.44
N VAL A 314 22.19 -5.15 -6.49
CA VAL A 314 21.85 -6.57 -6.53
C VAL A 314 22.64 -7.32 -7.60
N CYS A 315 22.95 -8.59 -7.33
CA CYS A 315 23.78 -9.46 -8.17
C CYS A 315 25.26 -9.02 -8.34
N VAL A 316 25.73 -7.94 -7.73
CA VAL A 316 27.13 -7.50 -7.85
C VAL A 316 27.98 -8.03 -6.70
N ASP A 317 28.88 -8.96 -7.01
CA ASP A 317 29.78 -9.53 -6.02
C ASP A 317 30.63 -8.45 -5.32
N GLY A 318 30.73 -8.53 -3.99
CA GLY A 318 31.44 -7.54 -3.18
C GLY A 318 30.69 -6.22 -2.95
N GLN A 319 29.46 -6.09 -3.44
CA GLN A 319 28.58 -4.93 -3.17
C GLN A 319 27.16 -5.34 -2.73
N LYS A 320 26.60 -6.41 -3.30
CA LYS A 320 25.20 -6.83 -3.09
C LYS A 320 24.84 -7.19 -1.65
N GLY A 321 25.82 -7.33 -0.76
CA GLY A 321 25.65 -7.68 0.64
C GLY A 321 25.95 -6.53 1.60
N SER A 322 25.74 -5.28 1.19
CA SER A 322 26.08 -4.11 2.01
C SER A 322 24.90 -3.39 2.65
N GLY A 323 23.65 -3.84 2.50
CA GLY A 323 22.48 -3.13 3.02
C GLY A 323 22.18 -3.39 4.49
N PHE A 324 21.64 -2.42 5.22
CA PHE A 324 21.09 -2.65 6.56
C PHE A 324 19.87 -1.79 6.86
N SER A 325 19.01 -2.32 7.73
CA SER A 325 17.90 -1.59 8.36
C SER A 325 18.03 -1.72 9.87
N SER A 326 17.95 -0.60 10.57
CA SER A 326 18.10 -0.49 12.01
C SER A 326 16.91 0.23 12.63
N HIS A 327 16.36 -0.34 13.69
CA HIS A 327 15.24 0.27 14.39
C HIS A 327 15.27 -0.07 15.87
N SER A 328 14.74 0.83 16.69
CA SER A 328 14.64 0.64 18.14
C SER A 328 13.44 -0.21 18.55
N PHE A 329 12.47 -0.40 17.65
CA PHE A 329 11.18 -1.08 17.88
C PHE A 329 10.42 -0.52 19.10
N LEU A 330 10.71 0.74 19.43
CA LEU A 330 9.99 1.52 20.41
C LEU A 330 9.14 2.51 19.64
N ASP A 331 7.83 2.34 19.72
CA ASP A 331 6.90 3.40 19.38
C ASP A 331 6.98 4.49 20.46
N ASN A 332 6.90 5.77 20.09
CA ASN A 332 6.92 6.91 21.04
C ASN A 332 5.76 6.82 22.06
N ASP A 333 4.66 6.18 21.66
CA ASP A 333 3.47 5.94 22.46
C ASP A 333 3.57 4.69 23.36
N GLY A 334 4.64 3.89 23.23
CA GLY A 334 4.94 2.70 24.01
C GLY A 334 3.75 1.73 24.12
N GLY A 335 3.56 0.82 23.17
CA GLY A 335 2.40 -0.08 23.14
C GLY A 335 2.70 -1.56 22.95
N PRO A 336 1.71 -2.38 22.51
CA PRO A 336 1.95 -3.76 22.13
C PRO A 336 2.95 -3.83 20.98
N TYR A 337 3.45 -5.02 20.75
CA TYR A 337 4.54 -5.27 19.84
C TYR A 337 4.13 -5.01 18.37
N MET A 338 4.39 -3.82 17.83
CA MET A 338 3.98 -3.42 16.48
C MET A 338 5.21 -3.09 15.63
N ASN A 339 5.53 -4.00 14.71
CA ASN A 339 6.69 -3.94 13.82
C ASN A 339 6.35 -3.45 12.40
N ASP A 340 5.13 -2.98 12.14
CA ASP A 340 4.72 -2.48 10.82
C ASP A 340 5.65 -1.38 10.29
N PHE A 341 6.19 -0.51 11.16
CA PHE A 341 7.19 0.48 10.78
C PHE A 341 8.42 -0.14 10.14
N PHE A 342 9.02 -1.10 10.85
CA PHE A 342 10.24 -1.73 10.35
C PHE A 342 9.95 -2.52 9.07
N ASP A 343 8.83 -3.23 9.05
CA ASP A 343 8.46 -4.13 7.97
C ASP A 343 7.98 -3.43 6.70
N ILE A 344 7.53 -2.17 6.79
CA ILE A 344 7.00 -1.38 5.66
C ILE A 344 7.87 -0.16 5.35
N ASP A 345 8.24 0.63 6.36
CA ASP A 345 8.91 1.92 6.14
C ASP A 345 10.43 1.76 6.02
N TYR A 346 11.05 0.80 6.70
CA TYR A 346 12.52 0.66 6.75
C TYR A 346 13.04 -0.41 5.79
N VAL A 347 12.55 -1.65 5.92
CA VAL A 347 13.11 -2.78 5.18
C VAL A 347 12.82 -2.66 3.68
N PRO A 348 11.56 -2.43 3.23
CA PRO A 348 11.29 -2.21 1.82
C PRO A 348 11.97 -0.97 1.23
N HIS A 349 12.19 0.08 2.01
CA HIS A 349 12.89 1.29 1.57
C HIS A 349 14.35 0.99 1.23
N GLU A 350 15.08 0.37 2.15
CA GLU A 350 16.49 0.05 1.93
C GLU A 350 16.68 -1.05 0.87
N ILE A 351 15.81 -2.06 0.84
CA ILE A 351 15.80 -3.05 -0.25
C ILE A 351 15.44 -2.35 -1.57
N GLY A 352 14.53 -1.38 -1.59
CA GLY A 352 14.17 -0.58 -2.76
C GLY A 352 15.39 0.11 -3.38
N HIS A 353 16.25 0.71 -2.55
CA HIS A 353 17.55 1.24 -2.99
C HIS A 353 18.47 0.16 -3.53
N GLN A 354 18.68 -0.96 -2.81
CA GLN A 354 19.52 -2.07 -3.30
C GLN A 354 19.03 -2.59 -4.66
N MET A 355 17.72 -2.56 -4.88
CA MET A 355 17.04 -2.96 -6.11
C MET A 355 17.09 -1.91 -7.22
N GLY A 356 17.33 -0.62 -6.91
CA GLY A 356 17.62 0.41 -7.91
C GLY A 356 16.84 1.72 -7.80
N ALA A 357 15.95 1.88 -6.83
CA ALA A 357 15.16 3.10 -6.71
C ALA A 357 15.92 4.24 -6.01
N ASN A 358 15.70 5.46 -6.48
CA ASN A 358 16.07 6.71 -5.81
C ASN A 358 14.89 7.24 -4.99
N HIS A 359 15.10 8.34 -4.27
CA HIS A 359 14.03 8.94 -3.47
C HIS A 359 13.03 9.71 -4.33
N THR A 360 11.75 9.53 -4.03
CA THR A 360 10.65 10.18 -4.76
C THR A 360 10.08 11.40 -4.04
N TRP A 361 10.40 11.60 -2.76
CA TRP A 361 10.04 12.82 -2.02
C TRP A 361 10.62 14.08 -2.68
N SER A 362 10.06 15.25 -2.36
CA SER A 362 10.42 16.53 -2.99
C SER A 362 10.73 17.66 -2.00
N PHE A 363 10.82 17.41 -0.70
CA PHE A 363 11.18 18.46 0.26
C PHE A 363 12.59 19.03 0.03
N SER A 364 13.46 18.29 -0.65
CA SER A 364 14.74 18.76 -1.18
C SER A 364 14.99 18.15 -2.58
N SER A 365 16.22 18.17 -3.09
CA SER A 365 16.57 17.55 -4.37
C SER A 365 17.77 16.65 -4.19
N GLU A 366 17.64 15.40 -4.61
CA GLU A 366 18.73 14.41 -4.76
C GLU A 366 19.47 14.61 -6.09
N GLY A 367 18.85 15.29 -7.07
CA GLY A 367 19.45 15.53 -8.39
C GLY A 367 19.32 14.34 -9.36
N THR A 368 18.49 13.36 -9.01
CA THR A 368 18.19 12.14 -9.79
C THR A 368 17.07 12.32 -10.79
N GLY A 369 16.29 13.41 -10.68
CA GLY A 369 15.22 13.74 -11.61
C GLY A 369 13.92 12.96 -11.35
N VAL A 370 13.77 12.34 -10.18
CA VAL A 370 12.57 11.57 -9.78
C VAL A 370 11.92 12.05 -8.49
N ASN A 371 12.36 13.18 -7.91
CA ASN A 371 11.71 13.85 -6.77
C ASN A 371 10.34 14.41 -7.21
N ALA A 372 9.29 13.58 -7.17
CA ALA A 372 7.97 13.83 -7.77
C ALA A 372 6.78 13.70 -6.81
N GLU A 373 7.01 13.37 -5.54
CA GLU A 373 6.01 13.44 -4.48
C GLU A 373 6.25 14.70 -3.65
N PRO A 374 5.26 15.58 -3.45
CA PRO A 374 5.45 16.83 -2.73
C PRO A 374 5.84 16.59 -1.26
N GLY A 375 6.59 17.51 -0.66
CA GLY A 375 7.00 17.39 0.75
C GLY A 375 7.79 16.11 1.01
N SER A 376 7.45 15.42 2.10
CA SER A 376 8.02 14.13 2.48
C SER A 376 7.66 12.97 1.54
N GLY A 377 6.67 13.13 0.66
CA GLY A 377 6.06 11.99 -0.04
C GLY A 377 5.30 11.04 0.89
N THR A 378 4.70 10.02 0.26
CA THR A 378 3.75 9.08 0.88
C THR A 378 4.05 7.62 0.54
N THR A 379 4.81 7.34 -0.53
CA THR A 379 5.19 5.97 -0.92
C THR A 379 6.44 5.47 -0.18
N ILE A 380 6.80 4.19 -0.39
CA ILE A 380 7.95 3.55 0.28
C ILE A 380 9.27 4.31 0.07
N MET A 381 9.53 4.86 -1.12
CA MET A 381 10.75 5.65 -1.39
C MET A 381 10.61 7.14 -1.02
N GLY A 382 9.50 7.51 -0.39
CA GLY A 382 9.35 8.77 0.33
C GLY A 382 9.97 8.71 1.72
N TYR A 383 9.86 9.82 2.44
CA TYR A 383 10.30 10.07 3.81
C TYR A 383 9.09 10.45 4.70
N ALA A 384 7.97 9.75 4.53
CA ALA A 384 6.75 10.01 5.30
C ALA A 384 7.05 10.10 6.81
N GLY A 385 6.57 11.17 7.45
CA GLY A 385 6.66 11.40 8.89
C GLY A 385 7.99 11.95 9.42
N ILE A 386 9.04 12.10 8.61
CA ILE A 386 10.42 12.35 9.12
C ILE A 386 11.08 13.64 8.61
N THR A 387 10.32 14.53 7.98
CA THR A 387 10.81 15.79 7.39
C THR A 387 10.28 17.05 8.11
N GLY A 388 9.55 16.87 9.21
CA GLY A 388 9.04 17.94 10.06
C GLY A 388 7.96 18.77 9.36
N GLY A 389 8.23 20.05 9.11
CA GLY A 389 7.23 20.94 8.50
C GLY A 389 6.81 20.56 7.07
N ASN A 390 7.53 19.65 6.43
CA ASN A 390 7.21 19.16 5.08
C ASN A 390 6.49 17.80 5.09
N ASP A 391 6.10 17.29 6.27
CA ASP A 391 5.42 16.00 6.37
C ASP A 391 4.05 16.03 5.68
N VAL A 392 3.82 15.03 4.84
CA VAL A 392 2.56 14.81 4.11
C VAL A 392 1.63 13.88 4.86
N GLN A 393 2.21 12.86 5.48
CA GLN A 393 1.58 11.89 6.37
C GLN A 393 2.64 11.24 7.26
N ASP A 394 2.20 10.61 8.34
CA ASP A 394 3.04 9.99 9.37
C ASP A 394 3.87 8.78 8.89
N HIS A 395 3.32 7.94 8.00
CA HIS A 395 3.95 6.67 7.61
C HIS A 395 3.75 6.38 6.14
N SER A 396 4.68 5.64 5.53
CA SER A 396 4.55 5.27 4.12
C SER A 396 3.39 4.31 3.91
N ASP A 397 2.67 4.51 2.82
CA ASP A 397 1.75 3.50 2.31
C ASP A 397 2.56 2.38 1.63
N PRO A 398 2.16 1.10 1.77
CA PRO A 398 2.96 -0.05 1.33
C PRO A 398 2.81 -0.31 -0.18
N TYR A 399 3.20 0.66 -0.99
CA TYR A 399 3.36 0.55 -2.44
C TYR A 399 4.49 1.48 -2.90
N PHE A 400 5.02 1.21 -4.08
CA PHE A 400 6.02 2.04 -4.73
C PHE A 400 5.39 3.04 -5.70
N HIS A 401 5.96 4.24 -5.74
CA HIS A 401 5.67 5.24 -6.77
C HIS A 401 6.15 4.76 -8.15
N TYR A 402 5.48 5.18 -9.23
CA TYR A 402 5.81 4.87 -10.63
C TYR A 402 7.31 4.92 -10.92
N TYR A 403 7.99 6.01 -10.54
CA TYR A 403 9.43 6.13 -10.76
C TYR A 403 10.22 5.01 -10.08
N SER A 404 9.94 4.69 -8.82
CA SER A 404 10.65 3.61 -8.11
C SER A 404 10.48 2.26 -8.81
N ILE A 405 9.27 1.98 -9.31
CA ILE A 405 8.96 0.76 -10.06
C ILE A 405 9.77 0.71 -11.36
N LEU A 406 9.73 1.79 -12.14
CA LEU A 406 10.48 1.92 -13.39
C LEU A 406 11.98 1.73 -13.17
N GLN A 407 12.57 2.42 -12.20
CA GLN A 407 14.01 2.37 -11.92
C GLN A 407 14.46 0.96 -11.50
N ILE A 408 13.67 0.28 -10.66
CA ILE A 408 13.97 -1.09 -10.24
C ILE A 408 13.86 -2.04 -11.44
N LEU A 409 12.77 -2.00 -12.20
CA LEU A 409 12.58 -2.88 -13.36
C LEU A 409 13.65 -2.65 -14.43
N ASP A 410 14.09 -1.41 -14.64
CA ASP A 410 15.21 -1.08 -15.52
C ASP A 410 16.54 -1.64 -15.01
N ASN A 411 16.84 -1.52 -13.72
CA ASN A 411 18.02 -2.17 -13.15
C ASN A 411 17.97 -3.68 -13.43
N LEU A 412 16.82 -4.32 -13.16
CA LEU A 412 16.65 -5.76 -13.31
C LEU A 412 16.79 -6.28 -14.75
N ASN A 413 16.65 -5.44 -15.78
CA ASN A 413 16.94 -5.81 -17.18
C ASN A 413 18.40 -6.24 -17.39
N THR A 414 19.31 -5.67 -16.60
CA THR A 414 20.75 -5.92 -16.72
C THR A 414 21.28 -6.92 -15.69
N ARG A 415 20.40 -7.47 -14.85
CA ARG A 415 20.73 -8.41 -13.78
C ARG A 415 20.27 -9.81 -14.14
N THR A 416 21.09 -10.82 -13.85
CA THR A 416 20.82 -12.23 -14.25
C THR A 416 20.92 -13.24 -13.11
N CYS A 417 21.06 -12.81 -11.85
CA CYS A 417 21.26 -13.73 -10.74
C CYS A 417 19.96 -14.35 -10.20
N TRP A 418 18.81 -13.69 -10.46
CA TRP A 418 17.49 -14.17 -10.07
C TRP A 418 17.05 -15.39 -10.90
N VAL A 419 16.10 -16.15 -10.35
CA VAL A 419 15.45 -17.27 -11.03
C VAL A 419 14.03 -16.88 -11.44
N GLY A 420 13.71 -17.02 -12.72
CA GLY A 420 12.38 -16.69 -13.25
C GLY A 420 11.43 -17.89 -13.19
N THR A 421 10.23 -17.67 -12.65
CA THR A 421 9.12 -18.62 -12.69
C THR A 421 8.02 -18.07 -13.60
N PRO A 422 7.56 -18.81 -14.62
CA PRO A 422 6.47 -18.37 -15.47
C PRO A 422 5.20 -18.12 -14.66
N ILE A 423 4.56 -16.99 -14.93
CA ILE A 423 3.24 -16.63 -14.43
C ILE A 423 2.20 -16.96 -15.51
N SER A 424 1.07 -17.54 -15.13
CA SER A 424 -0.04 -17.80 -16.08
C SER A 424 -0.97 -16.61 -16.26
N ASN A 425 -1.00 -15.69 -15.30
CA ASN A 425 -1.82 -14.48 -15.36
C ASN A 425 -1.43 -13.61 -16.55
N ASN A 426 -2.39 -13.17 -17.34
CA ASN A 426 -2.15 -12.22 -18.41
C ASN A 426 -1.91 -10.83 -17.79
N PRO A 427 -1.05 -10.00 -18.39
CA PRO A 427 -0.87 -8.65 -17.90
C PRO A 427 -2.07 -7.77 -18.25
N PRO A 428 -2.42 -6.80 -17.39
CA PRO A 428 -3.35 -5.75 -17.76
C PRO A 428 -2.73 -4.88 -18.87
N ASN A 429 -3.57 -4.15 -19.57
CA ASN A 429 -3.19 -3.09 -20.49
C ASN A 429 -3.71 -1.76 -19.94
N ALA A 430 -2.82 -0.86 -19.58
CA ALA A 430 -3.13 0.47 -19.08
C ALA A 430 -3.34 1.47 -20.23
N ASP A 431 -4.39 2.29 -20.14
CA ASP A 431 -4.65 3.40 -21.04
C ASP A 431 -5.00 4.64 -20.20
N ALA A 432 -4.08 5.60 -20.17
CA ALA A 432 -4.21 6.86 -19.45
C ALA A 432 -5.13 7.86 -20.17
N GLY A 433 -5.59 7.53 -21.38
CA GLY A 433 -6.41 8.39 -22.22
C GLY A 433 -5.60 9.43 -23.00
N LEU A 434 -6.31 10.45 -23.49
CA LEU A 434 -5.69 11.54 -24.27
C LEU A 434 -5.05 12.59 -23.35
N ASP A 435 -4.06 13.31 -23.89
CA ASP A 435 -3.62 14.57 -23.29
C ASP A 435 -4.72 15.64 -23.36
N TYR A 436 -4.83 16.45 -22.31
CA TYR A 436 -5.85 17.50 -22.20
C TYR A 436 -5.26 18.87 -21.94
N THR A 437 -5.96 19.91 -22.41
CA THR A 437 -5.73 21.30 -21.99
C THR A 437 -6.91 21.76 -21.13
N ILE A 438 -6.62 22.19 -19.91
CA ILE A 438 -7.62 22.63 -18.93
C ILE A 438 -7.47 24.12 -18.62
N PRO A 439 -8.56 24.84 -18.30
CA PRO A 439 -8.48 26.21 -17.80
C PRO A 439 -7.78 26.27 -16.44
N ASN A 440 -7.12 27.39 -16.15
CA ASN A 440 -6.51 27.61 -14.83
C ASN A 440 -7.57 27.60 -13.71
N GLY A 441 -7.13 27.30 -12.48
CA GLY A 441 -7.98 27.35 -11.29
C GLY A 441 -9.18 26.41 -11.28
N THR A 442 -9.23 25.41 -12.17
CA THR A 442 -10.39 24.55 -12.39
C THR A 442 -10.09 23.12 -11.92
N PRO A 443 -10.97 22.48 -11.12
CA PRO A 443 -10.80 21.08 -10.75
C PRO A 443 -11.07 20.18 -11.95
N PHE A 444 -10.39 19.05 -12.00
CA PHE A 444 -10.50 18.10 -13.11
C PHE A 444 -10.45 16.67 -12.59
N VAL A 445 -10.79 15.72 -13.46
CA VAL A 445 -10.76 14.29 -13.15
C VAL A 445 -9.85 13.63 -14.17
N LEU A 446 -8.84 12.91 -13.70
CA LEU A 446 -8.07 11.99 -14.54
C LEU A 446 -8.88 10.72 -14.70
N ARG A 447 -9.01 10.24 -15.93
CA ARG A 447 -9.82 9.05 -16.26
C ARG A 447 -8.97 8.10 -17.08
N GLY A 448 -8.64 6.97 -16.49
CA GLY A 448 -7.94 5.90 -17.18
C GLY A 448 -8.90 4.76 -17.54
N THR A 449 -8.44 3.84 -18.36
CA THR A 449 -9.10 2.55 -18.55
C THR A 449 -8.05 1.45 -18.55
N ALA A 450 -8.48 0.23 -18.26
CA ALA A 450 -7.64 -0.93 -18.44
C ALA A 450 -8.43 -2.08 -19.04
N THR A 451 -7.75 -2.90 -19.83
CA THR A 451 -8.26 -4.21 -20.24
C THR A 451 -7.38 -5.29 -19.66
N ASP A 452 -7.99 -6.40 -19.27
CA ASP A 452 -7.26 -7.57 -18.83
C ASP A 452 -7.82 -8.85 -19.47
N GLY A 453 -6.93 -9.80 -19.75
CA GLY A 453 -7.28 -11.07 -20.39
C GLY A 453 -8.05 -12.02 -19.47
N ASP A 454 -7.88 -11.85 -18.16
CA ASP A 454 -8.42 -12.66 -17.09
C ASP A 454 -9.59 -11.93 -16.41
N GLY A 455 -10.71 -11.76 -17.11
CA GLY A 455 -11.83 -10.89 -16.71
C GLY A 455 -12.57 -11.18 -15.39
N SER A 456 -12.10 -12.11 -14.57
CA SER A 456 -12.48 -12.29 -13.15
C SER A 456 -11.59 -11.52 -12.17
N ASP A 457 -10.48 -10.95 -12.64
CA ASP A 457 -9.50 -10.28 -11.81
C ASP A 457 -9.96 -8.89 -11.38
N VAL A 458 -9.60 -8.52 -10.16
CA VAL A 458 -9.88 -7.20 -9.58
C VAL A 458 -8.63 -6.35 -9.75
N LEU A 459 -8.68 -5.44 -10.71
CA LEU A 459 -7.61 -4.49 -10.95
C LEU A 459 -7.67 -3.33 -9.94
N THR A 460 -6.49 -2.82 -9.59
CA THR A 460 -6.35 -1.58 -8.81
C THR A 460 -5.52 -0.56 -9.57
N TYR A 461 -5.81 0.71 -9.35
CA TYR A 461 -5.34 1.83 -10.15
C TYR A 461 -4.69 2.89 -9.28
N THR A 462 -3.62 3.50 -9.78
CA THR A 462 -3.02 4.69 -9.16
C THR A 462 -2.71 5.73 -10.24
N TRP A 463 -3.04 6.98 -9.93
CA TRP A 463 -2.61 8.14 -10.69
C TRP A 463 -1.54 8.88 -9.88
N GLU A 464 -0.37 9.13 -10.44
CA GLU A 464 0.74 9.77 -9.74
C GLU A 464 1.31 10.91 -10.57
N GLN A 465 1.64 12.04 -9.94
CA GLN A 465 2.31 13.12 -10.65
C GLN A 465 3.79 12.76 -10.83
N ILE A 466 4.31 12.96 -12.04
CA ILE A 466 5.69 12.60 -12.40
C ILE A 466 6.56 13.82 -12.73
N ASP A 467 6.11 15.02 -12.39
CA ASP A 467 6.89 16.25 -12.54
C ASP A 467 7.94 16.38 -11.43
N SER A 468 9.20 16.10 -11.74
CA SER A 468 10.26 16.25 -10.73
C SER A 468 10.55 17.71 -10.36
N GLY A 469 10.77 17.98 -9.08
CA GLY A 469 11.30 19.25 -8.59
C GLY A 469 11.02 19.49 -7.12
N VAL A 470 11.74 20.43 -6.51
CA VAL A 470 11.61 20.70 -5.07
C VAL A 470 10.25 21.32 -4.73
N THR A 471 9.49 20.66 -3.87
CA THR A 471 8.22 21.09 -3.30
C THR A 471 8.24 20.96 -1.78
N THR A 472 8.27 22.10 -1.10
CA THR A 472 8.20 22.23 0.37
C THR A 472 6.89 22.88 0.76
N THR A 473 6.52 22.82 2.05
CA THR A 473 5.31 23.51 2.54
C THR A 473 5.35 25.00 2.16
N GLY A 474 6.49 25.66 2.35
CA GLY A 474 6.64 27.09 2.09
C GLY A 474 6.63 27.52 0.63
N ASN A 475 6.77 26.59 -0.32
CA ASN A 475 6.70 26.90 -1.77
C ASN A 475 5.52 26.22 -2.48
N PHE A 476 4.78 25.34 -1.80
CA PHE A 476 3.61 24.67 -2.33
C PHE A 476 2.48 25.69 -2.52
N GLY A 477 1.85 25.65 -3.70
CA GLY A 477 0.69 26.47 -3.97
C GLY A 477 0.24 26.48 -5.42
N PRO A 478 -0.92 27.10 -5.70
CA PRO A 478 -1.52 27.10 -7.03
C PRO A 478 -0.72 27.89 -8.07
N ASN A 479 0.18 28.76 -7.63
CA ASN A 479 1.03 29.57 -8.52
C ASN A 479 2.41 28.96 -8.77
N LYS A 480 2.67 27.76 -8.25
CA LYS A 480 3.93 27.05 -8.46
C LYS A 480 4.02 26.61 -9.92
N THR A 481 5.16 26.86 -10.56
CA THR A 481 5.35 26.65 -12.01
C THR A 481 6.07 25.36 -12.37
N SER A 482 6.66 24.65 -11.40
CA SER A 482 7.41 23.41 -11.62
C SER A 482 7.41 22.51 -10.38
N GLY A 483 7.71 21.22 -10.56
CA GLY A 483 7.67 20.21 -9.50
C GLY A 483 6.24 19.83 -9.07
N PRO A 484 6.10 18.87 -8.16
CA PRO A 484 4.80 18.29 -7.87
C PRO A 484 3.93 19.20 -7.00
N VAL A 485 2.62 19.12 -7.21
CA VAL A 485 1.54 19.79 -6.46
C VAL A 485 0.40 18.83 -6.10
N TRP A 486 0.59 17.53 -6.32
CA TRP A 486 -0.36 16.48 -6.01
C TRP A 486 0.37 15.33 -5.29
N ARG A 487 -0.04 14.99 -4.07
CA ARG A 487 0.46 13.80 -3.37
C ARG A 487 0.11 12.51 -4.10
N SER A 488 0.87 11.44 -3.87
CA SER A 488 0.43 10.11 -4.27
C SER A 488 -0.67 9.58 -3.33
N ARG A 489 -1.47 8.64 -3.82
CA ARG A 489 -2.62 8.07 -3.13
C ARG A 489 -2.59 6.54 -3.30
N PRO A 490 -2.96 5.77 -2.25
CA PRO A 490 -3.01 4.31 -2.36
C PRO A 490 -3.81 3.80 -3.56
N PRO A 491 -3.45 2.63 -4.12
CA PRO A 491 -4.20 2.00 -5.21
C PRO A 491 -5.70 1.84 -4.86
N SER A 492 -6.56 2.17 -5.81
CA SER A 492 -8.03 2.14 -5.68
C SER A 492 -8.67 1.27 -6.76
N THR A 493 -9.91 0.80 -6.57
CA THR A 493 -10.67 0.14 -7.65
C THR A 493 -11.26 1.12 -8.66
N SER A 494 -11.21 2.42 -8.37
CA SER A 494 -11.62 3.47 -9.32
C SER A 494 -10.46 3.83 -10.25
N PRO A 495 -10.64 3.76 -11.59
CA PRO A 495 -9.65 4.28 -12.53
C PRO A 495 -9.69 5.81 -12.64
N ASP A 496 -10.69 6.43 -12.00
CA ASP A 496 -10.87 7.88 -11.98
C ASP A 496 -10.23 8.49 -10.72
N ARG A 497 -9.47 9.59 -10.88
CA ARG A 497 -8.93 10.39 -9.78
C ARG A 497 -9.38 11.85 -9.88
N TYR A 498 -10.10 12.32 -8.86
CA TYR A 498 -10.42 13.74 -8.70
C TYR A 498 -9.19 14.55 -8.29
N MET A 499 -9.04 15.75 -8.87
CA MET A 499 -7.91 16.65 -8.64
C MET A 499 -8.42 18.04 -8.21
N PRO A 500 -8.46 18.38 -6.90
CA PRO A 500 -8.12 17.56 -5.71
C PRO A 500 -9.13 16.46 -5.39
N ILE A 501 -8.89 15.68 -4.32
CA ILE A 501 -9.85 14.67 -3.83
C ILE A 501 -11.28 15.23 -3.73
N VAL A 502 -12.26 14.35 -3.97
CA VAL A 502 -13.66 14.73 -4.17
C VAL A 502 -14.25 15.50 -2.98
N GLU A 503 -13.83 15.17 -1.76
CA GLU A 503 -14.24 15.85 -0.52
C GLU A 503 -13.88 17.35 -0.57
N ARG A 504 -12.68 17.67 -1.06
CA ARG A 504 -12.20 19.05 -1.21
C ARG A 504 -12.90 19.77 -2.36
N VAL A 505 -13.19 19.07 -3.45
CA VAL A 505 -13.98 19.64 -4.56
C VAL A 505 -15.38 20.03 -4.08
N ILE A 506 -16.06 19.13 -3.36
CA ILE A 506 -17.40 19.37 -2.78
C ILE A 506 -17.36 20.54 -1.77
N ALA A 507 -16.28 20.66 -1.00
CA ALA A 507 -16.09 21.75 -0.04
C ALA A 507 -15.66 23.08 -0.69
N GLY A 508 -15.40 23.12 -2.00
CA GLY A 508 -14.87 24.29 -2.71
C GLY A 508 -13.42 24.62 -2.37
N GLN A 509 -12.68 23.68 -1.77
CA GLN A 509 -11.29 23.82 -1.31
C GLN A 509 -10.29 23.44 -2.40
N LEU A 510 -10.39 24.10 -3.55
CA LEU A 510 -9.65 23.76 -4.78
C LEU A 510 -8.16 24.08 -4.71
N THR A 511 -7.81 25.12 -3.97
CA THR A 511 -6.42 25.59 -3.81
C THR A 511 -5.93 25.41 -2.40
N GLU A 512 -4.63 25.19 -2.24
CA GLU A 512 -3.96 25.11 -0.95
C GLU A 512 -2.58 25.77 -1.02
N THR A 513 -2.14 26.37 0.08
CA THR A 513 -0.79 26.95 0.23
C THR A 513 -0.30 26.68 1.63
N ASN A 514 1.00 26.43 1.80
CA ASN A 514 1.58 26.07 3.11
C ASN A 514 0.84 24.88 3.75
N PRO A 515 0.68 23.76 3.01
CA PRO A 515 0.00 22.58 3.53
C PRO A 515 0.70 22.06 4.78
N VAL A 516 -0.08 21.42 5.63
CA VAL A 516 0.38 20.64 6.77
C VAL A 516 -0.24 19.26 6.70
N GLU A 517 0.35 18.30 7.39
CA GLU A 517 -0.28 17.00 7.64
C GLU A 517 -1.68 17.14 8.24
N THR A 518 -2.62 16.31 7.77
CA THR A 518 -3.99 16.28 8.28
C THR A 518 -4.41 14.85 8.64
N ILE A 519 -5.26 14.72 9.66
CA ILE A 519 -5.77 13.42 10.16
C ILE A 519 -6.51 12.64 9.08
N ASP A 520 -7.17 13.33 8.16
CA ASP A 520 -7.93 12.74 7.04
C ASP A 520 -7.10 12.60 5.75
N ASN A 521 -5.80 12.91 5.81
CA ASN A 521 -4.90 12.90 4.66
C ASN A 521 -5.39 13.75 3.47
N SER A 522 -6.16 14.82 3.66
CA SER A 522 -6.74 15.64 2.58
C SER A 522 -5.81 16.73 2.01
N SER A 523 -4.70 17.04 2.68
CA SER A 523 -3.76 18.10 2.27
C SER A 523 -2.78 17.67 1.15
N TRP A 524 -1.96 18.63 0.71
CA TRP A 524 -0.93 18.47 -0.33
C TRP A 524 -1.48 18.24 -1.74
N GLU A 525 -2.59 18.93 -2.04
CA GLU A 525 -3.24 18.91 -3.35
C GLU A 525 -3.76 20.32 -3.70
N THR A 526 -3.44 20.82 -4.90
CA THR A 526 -3.92 22.13 -5.35
C THR A 526 -4.04 22.22 -6.86
N VAL A 527 -5.14 22.80 -7.34
CA VAL A 527 -5.25 23.22 -8.75
C VAL A 527 -4.19 24.28 -9.08
N SER A 528 -3.86 24.44 -10.35
CA SER A 528 -2.88 25.42 -10.82
C SER A 528 -3.57 26.68 -11.37
N ASN A 529 -3.16 27.86 -10.89
CA ASN A 529 -3.63 29.18 -11.33
C ASN A 529 -2.67 29.82 -12.35
N VAL A 530 -1.63 29.10 -12.76
CA VAL A 530 -0.61 29.55 -13.70
C VAL A 530 -0.49 28.55 -14.84
N GLY A 531 -0.08 29.03 -16.00
CA GLY A 531 0.17 28.18 -17.15
C GLY A 531 1.35 27.25 -16.88
N ARG A 532 1.12 25.95 -16.95
CA ARG A 532 2.14 24.92 -16.78
C ARG A 532 1.68 23.59 -17.35
N THR A 533 2.63 22.70 -17.58
CA THR A 533 2.36 21.30 -17.88
C THR A 533 2.40 20.49 -16.58
N LEU A 534 1.46 19.56 -16.45
CA LEU A 534 1.40 18.57 -15.39
C LEU A 534 1.48 17.19 -16.06
N ASN A 535 2.40 16.36 -15.64
CA ASN A 535 2.59 15.01 -16.18
C ASN A 535 2.17 13.99 -15.14
N PHE A 536 1.42 12.98 -15.57
CA PHE A 536 0.90 11.93 -14.71
C PHE A 536 1.20 10.54 -15.28
N ALA A 537 1.46 9.59 -14.39
CA ALA A 537 1.48 8.16 -14.70
C ALA A 537 0.21 7.50 -14.15
N PHE A 538 -0.39 6.63 -14.96
CA PHE A 538 -1.50 5.76 -14.63
C PHE A 538 -0.98 4.33 -14.49
N ALA A 539 -0.95 3.83 -13.27
CA ALA A 539 -0.51 2.49 -12.92
C ALA A 539 -1.71 1.56 -12.77
N VAL A 540 -1.67 0.41 -13.44
CA VAL A 540 -2.65 -0.67 -13.30
C VAL A 540 -1.96 -1.87 -12.67
N ARG A 541 -2.52 -2.36 -11.57
CA ARG A 541 -2.02 -3.54 -10.86
C ARG A 541 -3.04 -4.65 -10.93
N ASP A 542 -2.60 -5.76 -11.45
CA ASP A 542 -3.32 -7.02 -11.42
C ASP A 542 -2.64 -7.97 -10.45
N ARG A 543 -3.42 -8.48 -9.50
CA ARG A 543 -2.94 -9.39 -8.46
C ARG A 543 -3.39 -10.84 -8.70
N SER A 544 -4.09 -11.10 -9.80
CA SER A 544 -4.68 -12.37 -10.25
C SER A 544 -5.46 -13.10 -9.17
N GLU A 545 -6.78 -12.93 -9.16
CA GLU A 545 -7.65 -13.45 -8.10
C GLU A 545 -8.70 -14.43 -8.62
N GLY A 546 -8.89 -14.47 -9.94
CA GLY A 546 -9.91 -15.21 -10.65
C GLY A 546 -9.80 -16.73 -10.53
N ASN A 547 -8.59 -17.24 -10.27
CA ASN A 547 -8.30 -18.68 -10.26
C ASN A 547 -7.88 -19.24 -8.90
N GLY A 548 -7.93 -18.44 -7.82
CA GLY A 548 -7.58 -18.88 -6.47
C GLY A 548 -6.34 -18.19 -5.91
N VAL A 549 -5.40 -18.97 -5.39
CA VAL A 549 -4.49 -18.58 -4.29
C VAL A 549 -3.04 -18.31 -4.72
N GLY A 550 -2.80 -18.18 -6.02
CA GLY A 550 -1.50 -17.87 -6.59
C GLY A 550 -1.29 -16.37 -6.69
N LEU A 551 -0.25 -15.85 -6.02
CA LEU A 551 0.27 -14.52 -6.33
C LEU A 551 0.96 -14.57 -7.70
N THR A 552 0.23 -14.16 -8.73
CA THR A 552 0.72 -14.02 -10.10
C THR A 552 0.60 -12.56 -10.54
N PRO A 553 1.31 -11.65 -9.86
CA PRO A 553 1.17 -10.22 -10.06
C PRO A 553 1.63 -9.81 -11.46
N GLN A 554 0.91 -8.86 -12.04
CA GLN A 554 1.28 -8.15 -13.25
C GLN A 554 0.97 -6.68 -13.07
N SER A 555 1.78 -5.81 -13.65
CA SER A 555 1.50 -4.37 -13.68
C SER A 555 1.79 -3.80 -15.05
N ASP A 556 1.05 -2.74 -15.39
CA ASP A 556 1.19 -2.00 -16.63
C ASP A 556 0.98 -0.50 -16.36
N TYR A 557 1.59 0.35 -17.18
CA TYR A 557 1.55 1.80 -16.97
C TYR A 557 1.35 2.53 -18.30
N ASP A 558 0.65 3.66 -18.22
CA ASP A 558 0.59 4.64 -19.30
C ASP A 558 0.71 6.07 -18.73
N THR A 559 1.11 7.03 -19.55
CA THR A 559 1.35 8.41 -19.11
C THR A 559 0.44 9.38 -19.85
N MET A 560 0.03 10.44 -19.16
CA MET A 560 -0.79 11.51 -19.73
C MET A 560 -0.25 12.88 -19.32
N THR A 561 -0.37 13.83 -20.23
CA THR A 561 -0.07 15.24 -20.02
C THR A 561 -1.34 16.08 -19.90
N VAL A 562 -1.40 16.88 -18.83
CA VAL A 562 -2.42 17.92 -18.64
C VAL A 562 -1.75 19.29 -18.74
N THR A 563 -2.13 20.07 -19.76
CA THR A 563 -1.67 21.45 -19.94
C THR A 563 -2.65 22.42 -19.31
N VAL A 564 -2.19 23.24 -18.37
CA VAL A 564 -2.98 24.32 -17.77
C VAL A 564 -2.86 25.56 -18.66
N ASP A 565 -3.96 25.95 -19.28
CA ASP A 565 -4.03 27.18 -20.07
C ASP A 565 -4.27 28.39 -19.16
N ASN A 566 -3.47 29.44 -19.34
CA ASN A 566 -3.56 30.65 -18.52
C ASN A 566 -4.36 31.78 -19.18
N SER A 567 -4.97 31.52 -20.33
CA SER A 567 -5.81 32.48 -21.05
C SER A 567 -7.31 32.22 -20.87
N ALA A 568 -7.67 31.01 -20.41
CA ALA A 568 -9.01 30.62 -20.01
C ALA A 568 -9.07 30.21 -18.52
N GLY A 569 -10.24 30.38 -17.91
CA GLY A 569 -10.52 29.97 -16.54
C GLY A 569 -10.66 31.09 -15.51
N PRO A 570 -11.15 30.77 -14.30
CA PRO A 570 -11.65 29.44 -13.89
C PRO A 570 -13.04 29.11 -14.47
N PHE A 571 -13.28 27.84 -14.79
CA PHE A 571 -14.60 27.36 -15.21
C PHE A 571 -15.47 27.06 -13.97
N LEU A 572 -16.56 27.81 -13.79
CA LEU A 572 -17.29 27.83 -12.51
C LEU A 572 -18.80 27.93 -12.70
N VAL A 573 -19.56 27.09 -12.00
CA VAL A 573 -21.01 27.25 -11.85
C VAL A 573 -21.31 28.46 -10.97
N THR A 574 -22.15 29.37 -11.46
CA THR A 574 -22.47 30.67 -10.83
C THR A 574 -23.89 30.74 -10.27
N SER A 575 -24.75 29.78 -10.58
CA SER A 575 -26.12 29.69 -10.05
C SER A 575 -26.20 28.84 -8.77
N GLN A 576 -27.38 28.86 -8.11
CA GLN A 576 -27.68 28.10 -6.88
C GLN A 576 -26.68 28.34 -5.73
N THR A 577 -26.24 29.58 -5.57
CA THR A 577 -25.32 30.00 -4.48
C THR A 577 -25.98 29.96 -3.09
N THR A 578 -27.27 29.65 -3.01
CA THR A 578 -28.05 29.49 -1.79
C THR A 578 -28.87 28.21 -1.86
N ASN A 579 -29.25 27.66 -0.70
CA ASN A 579 -30.11 26.48 -0.66
C ASN A 579 -31.49 26.80 -1.27
N GLU A 580 -31.90 25.97 -2.23
CA GLU A 580 -33.17 26.05 -2.94
C GLU A 580 -33.89 24.70 -2.92
N THR A 581 -35.21 24.71 -3.17
CA THR A 581 -36.00 23.47 -3.32
C THR A 581 -36.34 23.27 -4.78
N TRP A 582 -35.92 22.13 -5.33
CA TRP A 582 -36.18 21.73 -6.71
C TRP A 582 -37.17 20.56 -6.74
N ASP A 583 -38.35 20.79 -7.29
CA ASP A 583 -39.34 19.73 -7.48
C ASP A 583 -39.03 18.93 -8.76
N ALA A 584 -39.17 17.61 -8.71
CA ALA A 584 -38.99 16.77 -9.90
C ALA A 584 -39.95 17.19 -11.03
N GLY A 585 -39.42 17.28 -12.25
CA GLY A 585 -40.16 17.76 -13.43
C GLY A 585 -40.27 19.28 -13.53
N SER A 586 -39.83 20.05 -12.53
CA SER A 586 -39.71 21.51 -12.65
C SER A 586 -38.55 21.88 -13.58
N THR A 587 -38.64 23.07 -14.17
CA THR A 587 -37.57 23.67 -14.96
C THR A 587 -36.76 24.60 -14.07
N GLN A 588 -35.43 24.46 -14.12
CA GLN A 588 -34.49 25.25 -13.34
C GLN A 588 -33.41 25.78 -14.26
N THR A 589 -32.96 27.02 -14.03
CA THR A 589 -31.87 27.61 -14.80
C THR A 589 -30.55 27.39 -14.08
N VAL A 590 -29.58 26.83 -14.81
CA VAL A 590 -28.19 26.68 -14.36
C VAL A 590 -27.34 27.67 -15.16
N THR A 591 -26.51 28.46 -14.47
CA THR A 591 -25.58 29.41 -15.08
C THR A 591 -24.15 29.09 -14.67
N TRP A 592 -23.20 29.35 -15.56
CA TRP A 592 -21.77 29.18 -15.32
C TRP A 592 -20.97 30.26 -16.03
N ASP A 593 -19.75 30.49 -15.58
CA ASP A 593 -18.79 31.33 -16.30
C ASP A 593 -18.13 30.50 -17.41
N VAL A 594 -18.35 30.89 -18.66
CA VAL A 594 -17.69 30.26 -19.82
C VAL A 594 -16.19 30.44 -19.74
N ALA A 595 -15.71 31.56 -19.17
CA ALA A 595 -14.31 31.85 -18.91
C ALA A 595 -13.34 31.59 -20.09
N GLY A 596 -13.81 31.78 -21.33
CA GLY A 596 -13.03 31.55 -22.55
C GLY A 596 -12.72 30.08 -22.86
N THR A 597 -13.36 29.13 -22.16
CA THR A 597 -13.16 27.68 -22.34
C THR A 597 -13.80 27.14 -23.61
N ASP A 598 -14.81 27.83 -24.15
CA ASP A 598 -15.56 27.46 -25.35
C ASP A 598 -14.73 27.53 -26.65
N THR A 599 -13.59 28.22 -26.60
CA THR A 599 -12.68 28.43 -27.74
C THR A 599 -11.22 28.30 -27.30
N GLY A 600 -10.28 28.76 -28.14
CA GLY A 600 -8.86 28.81 -27.80
C GLY A 600 -8.23 27.43 -27.67
N ASN A 601 -7.32 27.26 -26.69
CA ASN A 601 -6.61 26.00 -26.48
C ASN A 601 -7.42 24.98 -25.68
N VAL A 602 -8.31 25.44 -24.79
CA VAL A 602 -9.21 24.57 -24.01
C VAL A 602 -10.29 23.96 -24.93
N ASN A 603 -10.87 24.78 -25.81
CA ASN A 603 -11.74 24.35 -26.91
C ASN A 603 -12.84 23.34 -26.50
N THR A 604 -13.63 23.72 -25.51
CA THR A 604 -14.78 22.99 -24.97
C THR A 604 -16.09 23.66 -25.41
N PRO A 605 -16.50 23.53 -26.70
CA PRO A 605 -17.63 24.28 -27.25
C PRO A 605 -18.98 23.81 -26.69
N THR A 606 -19.03 22.64 -26.05
CA THR A 606 -20.26 22.09 -25.46
C THR A 606 -20.06 21.60 -24.04
N VAL A 607 -21.14 21.54 -23.27
CA VAL A 607 -21.14 21.05 -21.89
C VAL A 607 -22.26 20.02 -21.66
N ASN A 608 -22.09 19.21 -20.63
CA ASN A 608 -23.16 18.43 -20.01
C ASN A 608 -23.54 19.09 -18.67
N ILE A 609 -24.80 18.92 -18.27
CA ILE A 609 -25.27 19.31 -16.94
C ILE A 609 -25.79 18.06 -16.24
N LEU A 610 -25.22 17.75 -15.08
CA LEU A 610 -25.53 16.57 -14.29
C LEU A 610 -26.00 16.96 -12.88
N LEU A 611 -26.81 16.10 -12.29
CA LEU A 611 -27.32 16.23 -10.93
C LEU A 611 -26.78 15.09 -10.05
N SER A 612 -26.37 15.47 -8.85
CA SER A 612 -26.05 14.58 -7.74
C SER A 612 -27.14 14.64 -6.68
N THR A 613 -27.44 13.51 -6.04
CA THR A 613 -28.33 13.45 -4.87
C THR A 613 -27.60 13.05 -3.59
N ASP A 614 -26.29 12.80 -3.66
CA ASP A 614 -25.48 12.24 -2.57
C ASP A 614 -24.48 13.24 -1.98
N GLY A 615 -24.60 14.53 -2.28
CA GLY A 615 -23.66 15.55 -1.78
C GLY A 615 -22.61 15.98 -2.79
N GLY A 616 -22.60 15.39 -4.00
CA GLY A 616 -21.63 15.66 -5.06
C GLY A 616 -20.57 14.57 -5.21
N PHE A 617 -20.73 13.43 -4.55
CA PHE A 617 -19.81 12.28 -4.67
C PHE A 617 -20.02 11.56 -6.00
N THR A 618 -21.28 11.41 -6.43
CA THR A 618 -21.63 10.86 -7.74
C THR A 618 -22.61 11.78 -8.48
N PHE A 619 -22.58 11.73 -9.81
CA PHE A 619 -23.47 12.50 -10.70
C PHE A 619 -24.22 11.59 -11.68
N PRO A 620 -25.09 10.68 -11.20
CA PRO A 620 -25.70 9.65 -12.05
C PRO A 620 -26.83 10.19 -12.94
N PHE A 621 -27.34 11.39 -12.70
CA PHE A 621 -28.49 11.93 -13.41
C PHE A 621 -28.07 12.99 -14.44
N LEU A 622 -28.15 12.64 -15.71
CA LEU A 622 -27.94 13.58 -16.82
C LEU A 622 -29.17 14.47 -17.02
N MET A 623 -29.00 15.78 -16.91
CA MET A 623 -30.09 16.75 -17.11
C MET A 623 -30.06 17.40 -18.49
N ALA A 624 -28.86 17.65 -19.03
CA ALA A 624 -28.64 18.14 -20.38
C ALA A 624 -27.28 17.61 -20.89
N SER A 625 -27.15 17.40 -22.20
CA SER A 625 -25.92 16.89 -22.81
C SER A 625 -25.61 17.56 -24.13
N ASN A 626 -24.32 17.79 -24.39
CA ASN A 626 -23.80 18.41 -25.60
C ASN A 626 -24.51 19.74 -25.94
N ILE A 627 -24.83 20.53 -24.92
CA ILE A 627 -25.42 21.86 -25.11
C ILE A 627 -24.30 22.88 -25.35
N PRO A 628 -24.56 24.01 -26.03
CA PRO A 628 -23.55 25.05 -26.20
C PRO A 628 -22.96 25.52 -24.86
N ASN A 629 -21.65 25.74 -24.83
CA ASN A 629 -20.96 26.37 -23.70
C ASN A 629 -21.14 27.90 -23.76
N ASP A 630 -22.37 28.38 -23.53
CA ASP A 630 -22.75 29.79 -23.67
C ASP A 630 -23.14 30.48 -22.35
N GLY A 631 -22.94 29.78 -21.23
CA GLY A 631 -23.01 30.32 -19.86
C GLY A 631 -24.36 30.17 -19.16
N LEU A 632 -25.39 29.66 -19.84
CA LEU A 632 -26.68 29.36 -19.21
C LEU A 632 -27.49 28.29 -19.92
N HIS A 633 -28.22 27.49 -19.16
CA HIS A 633 -29.18 26.54 -19.72
C HIS A 633 -30.33 26.25 -18.76
N ASP A 634 -31.52 26.07 -19.32
CA ASP A 634 -32.68 25.57 -18.59
C ASP A 634 -32.68 24.04 -18.60
N VAL A 635 -32.68 23.43 -17.42
CA VAL A 635 -32.73 21.98 -17.24
C VAL A 635 -34.06 21.54 -16.63
N THR A 636 -34.48 20.33 -16.97
CA THR A 636 -35.61 19.69 -16.28
C THR A 636 -35.08 18.82 -15.15
N VAL A 637 -35.57 19.04 -13.93
CA VAL A 637 -35.15 18.27 -12.77
C VAL A 637 -35.62 16.81 -12.94
N PRO A 638 -34.70 15.82 -12.92
CA PRO A 638 -35.03 14.42 -13.14
C PRO A 638 -35.82 13.83 -11.98
N ILE A 639 -36.55 12.74 -12.24
CA ILE A 639 -37.15 11.93 -11.17
C ILE A 639 -36.04 11.06 -10.57
N THR A 640 -35.60 11.41 -9.36
CA THR A 640 -34.50 10.74 -8.64
C THR A 640 -34.99 9.56 -7.78
N GLY A 641 -36.32 9.44 -7.58
CA GLY A 641 -36.94 8.39 -6.75
C GLY A 641 -36.90 8.66 -5.25
N THR A 642 -36.10 9.62 -4.78
CA THR A 642 -35.97 10.02 -3.37
C THR A 642 -35.81 11.53 -3.23
N ASN A 643 -36.27 12.07 -2.11
CA ASN A 643 -35.96 13.46 -1.73
C ASN A 643 -34.56 13.50 -1.11
N SER A 644 -33.73 14.46 -1.54
CA SER A 644 -32.41 14.71 -0.97
C SER A 644 -32.24 16.18 -0.60
N SER A 645 -31.57 16.44 0.51
CA SER A 645 -31.20 17.78 0.96
C SER A 645 -29.74 18.15 0.63
N THR A 646 -29.01 17.26 -0.05
CA THR A 646 -27.58 17.42 -0.38
C THR A 646 -27.34 17.47 -1.89
N VAL A 647 -28.34 17.91 -2.66
CA VAL A 647 -28.28 17.95 -4.11
C VAL A 647 -27.17 18.89 -4.59
N ARG A 648 -26.43 18.46 -5.63
CA ARG A 648 -25.41 19.27 -6.32
C ARG A 648 -25.63 19.24 -7.83
N VAL A 649 -25.22 20.31 -8.50
CA VAL A 649 -25.20 20.41 -9.97
C VAL A 649 -23.74 20.46 -10.42
N LYS A 650 -23.40 19.70 -11.46
CA LYS A 650 -22.11 19.77 -12.16
C LYS A 650 -22.37 20.22 -13.59
N VAL A 651 -21.61 21.22 -14.05
CA VAL A 651 -21.45 21.53 -15.47
C VAL A 651 -20.09 20.96 -15.88
N GLU A 652 -20.09 20.07 -16.86
CA GLU A 652 -18.90 19.34 -17.31
C GLU A 652 -18.62 19.68 -18.76
N GLY A 653 -17.39 20.08 -19.07
CA GLY A 653 -16.94 20.37 -20.43
C GLY A 653 -16.72 19.11 -21.27
N ASN A 654 -17.13 19.15 -22.55
CA ASN A 654 -16.86 18.11 -23.56
C ASN A 654 -15.86 18.56 -24.62
#